data_AF-A0ABD2AY52-F1
#
_entry.id   AF-A0ABD2AY52-F1
#
_cell.length_a   1.000
_cell.length_b   1.000
_cell.length_c   1.000
_cell.angle_alpha   90.00
_cell.angle_beta   90.00
_cell.angle_gamma   90.00
#
_symmetry.space_group_name_H-M   'P 1'
#
loop_
_entity.id
_entity.type
_entity.pdbx_description
1 polymer ?
#
loop_
_entity_poly.entity_id
_entity_poly.type
_entity_poly.pdbx_seq_one_letter_code
_entity_poly.pdbx_strand_id
1 'polypeptide(L)'
;MGTVYAKDQGTPKNMDQHFTSKMMHKKQNELQDSHYNKEQDFEKHQNMQTRVIHLQTIKARVDKIHIDGLGRTKDDIIKSQVSELFKAHDFQEVIMRAHKVRGKLEALGCFKNIGIFIDISEGPNATPEGVEVTFTVREMKRLMGSVNTMVGNNEGSVIIGAKAPNIFGRGEKVQVEYAYGNKSSTNINISAIKPLLDDWLHTILTGSLYSTSSDFPWSGYTERDNGLLLDVACNSGAINILKHNFQYEASFRQVSCSRQASFSVREQCGPSLKSALRHICSLDKRDAKLFPTRGNLIQFSSEVAGLGGDIGFIKNELLMQSNWSPHKYLTFQLAAQAGLLRSINNDMKISIIDHFFLGGPLNVRGFDIRGCGPRNEGNAVGGDVYWAAALHVYTPLPFRPGRNGFGDLFKLHGFINGGNLSNFTAKLANNYKENMKIFTDNVRCSVGAGIAMELGSVARVELNVIMPLLFVRNDALRQFQFGMIKIITMMTIHCSRQCWPPEESFGAKVNFCLFFILSGCTLFHFISAISEGPGFLPLKWMPEKITDTQFLQYCTICQGYKAPRSHHCRKCNRCVLKMDHHCPWINNCVGHHNHGHFTAFLASAVGGCSISVFILFSWVVTLLSVKPIPFPSPPFFILVLVIFTIGLSIGVILTVGMLLFFQMKAILTNKTEIEDWIVEKAYHRRFGTDEKFVYPYSKGWLFNMKQVFTWDCSPVGDGIHWPVIDSCDQFTLTKEQLVQKVDKRKRARKFRIIEPSYGSWVPIRYGCGVLCNPPYTDETRIKLNVGDVVIVTRWRRYWLFGEKEQETVNDVPVKRIRGWFPRPCAIEIIENSQYSFKSSKSD
;
A
#
# COMPACT_ATOMS: atom_id res chain seq x y z
N MET A 1 -30.36 28.87 24.30
CA MET A 1 -30.09 27.80 23.30
C MET A 1 -29.35 28.44 22.14
N GLY A 2 -28.27 27.83 21.64
CA GLY A 2 -27.49 28.40 20.53
C GLY A 2 -28.24 28.30 19.19
N THR A 3 -27.81 29.08 18.20
CA THR A 3 -28.45 29.16 16.88
C THR A 3 -27.63 28.44 15.81
N VAL A 4 -28.31 27.72 14.90
CA VAL A 4 -27.68 27.05 13.75
C VAL A 4 -28.07 27.78 12.48
N TYR A 5 -27.08 28.30 11.77
CA TYR A 5 -27.26 28.92 10.46
C TYR A 5 -26.79 27.93 9.38
N ALA A 6 -27.76 27.42 8.63
CA ALA A 6 -27.52 26.62 7.44
C ALA A 6 -28.00 27.49 6.25
N LYS A 7 -27.11 27.70 5.27
CA LYS A 7 -27.16 28.74 4.21
C LYS A 7 -26.88 30.16 4.70
N ASP A 8 -25.63 30.57 4.53
CA ASP A 8 -25.33 31.96 4.23
C ASP A 8 -24.78 32.03 2.80
N GLN A 9 -25.46 32.76 1.91
CA GLN A 9 -24.83 33.24 0.66
C GLN A 9 -24.15 34.58 0.96
N GLY A 10 -23.28 34.59 1.96
CA GLY A 10 -22.40 35.71 2.25
C GLY A 10 -21.12 35.51 1.46
N THR A 11 -20.71 36.53 0.69
CA THR A 11 -19.32 36.69 0.26
C THR A 11 -18.36 36.30 1.39
N PRO A 12 -17.28 35.55 1.11
CA PRO A 12 -16.31 35.18 2.15
C PRO A 12 -15.89 36.45 2.87
N LYS A 13 -16.10 36.52 4.19
CA LYS A 13 -15.56 37.61 5.00
C LYS A 13 -14.05 37.63 4.76
N ASN A 14 -13.55 38.71 4.15
CA ASN A 14 -12.12 39.01 4.09
C ASN A 14 -11.63 39.20 5.54
N MET A 15 -11.17 38.12 6.17
CA MET A 15 -10.67 38.11 7.55
C MET A 15 -9.15 38.26 7.65
N ASP A 16 -8.50 38.87 6.64
CA ASP A 16 -7.03 39.01 6.61
C ASP A 16 -6.50 40.46 6.72
N GLN A 17 -7.33 41.47 7.09
CA GLN A 17 -6.88 42.87 7.05
C GLN A 17 -6.88 43.67 8.36
N HIS A 18 -7.40 43.16 9.49
CA HIS A 18 -7.54 44.00 10.70
C HIS A 18 -6.55 43.78 11.85
N PHE A 19 -5.66 42.78 11.80
CA PHE A 19 -4.76 42.47 12.93
C PHE A 19 -3.34 43.06 12.86
N THR A 20 -2.95 43.74 11.78
CA THR A 20 -1.55 44.19 11.59
C THR A 20 -1.29 45.69 11.80
N SER A 21 -2.30 46.50 12.12
CA SER A 21 -2.10 47.96 12.23
C SER A 21 -1.78 48.45 13.65
N LYS A 22 -2.30 47.82 14.71
CA LYS A 22 -2.20 48.38 16.09
C LYS A 22 -0.99 47.92 16.91
N MET A 23 -0.21 46.95 16.43
CA MET A 23 0.97 46.45 17.16
C MET A 23 2.31 46.96 16.60
N MET A 24 2.30 47.70 15.47
CA MET A 24 3.50 48.26 14.84
C MET A 24 3.89 49.65 15.36
N HIS A 25 3.02 50.35 16.09
CA HIS A 25 3.28 51.73 16.50
C HIS A 25 3.79 51.94 17.93
N LYS A 26 4.07 50.87 18.69
CA LYS A 26 4.59 50.99 20.07
C LYS A 26 5.93 50.29 20.30
N LYS A 27 6.68 50.00 19.24
CA LYS A 27 7.97 49.29 19.33
C LYS A 27 9.10 49.94 18.53
N GLN A 28 9.02 51.25 18.31
CA GLN A 28 10.02 52.03 17.58
C GLN A 28 10.78 53.07 18.43
N ASN A 29 10.48 53.19 19.73
CA ASN A 29 11.08 54.25 20.58
C ASN A 29 11.92 53.76 21.77
N GLU A 30 12.28 52.48 21.86
CA GLU A 30 13.17 51.99 22.92
C GLU A 30 14.16 50.99 22.35
N LEU A 31 15.18 51.48 21.63
CA LEU A 31 16.37 50.71 21.22
C LEU A 31 17.53 51.70 20.99
N GLN A 32 17.85 52.44 22.04
CA GLN A 32 19.08 53.20 22.16
C GLN A 32 19.44 53.21 23.64
N ASP A 33 19.94 52.08 24.13
CA ASP A 33 20.93 51.98 25.22
C ASP A 33 21.07 50.52 25.70
N SER A 34 22.28 50.20 26.18
CA SER A 34 22.72 48.94 26.82
C SER A 34 23.17 47.78 25.92
N HIS A 35 24.23 48.04 25.14
CA HIS A 35 25.32 47.08 25.00
C HIS A 35 26.15 47.12 26.28
N TYR A 36 25.82 46.29 27.29
CA TYR A 36 26.68 45.77 28.38
C TYR A 36 25.73 45.21 29.46
N ASN A 37 25.92 43.93 29.84
CA ASN A 37 25.17 43.10 30.82
C ASN A 37 24.34 41.96 30.22
N LYS A 38 24.95 41.10 29.40
CA LYS A 38 24.33 39.85 28.88
C LYS A 38 25.03 38.56 29.31
N GLU A 39 25.69 38.55 30.47
CA GLU A 39 26.17 37.31 31.10
C GLU A 39 25.42 36.94 32.38
N GLN A 40 24.63 37.84 32.98
CA GLN A 40 23.82 37.54 34.17
C GLN A 40 22.37 37.13 33.88
N ASP A 41 21.84 37.39 32.68
CA ASP A 41 20.47 36.99 32.30
C ASP A 41 20.36 35.56 31.76
N PHE A 42 21.50 34.92 31.51
CA PHE A 42 21.57 33.56 30.93
C PHE A 42 21.16 32.46 31.94
N GLU A 43 21.32 32.70 33.24
CA GLU A 43 20.83 31.78 34.28
C GLU A 43 19.34 31.99 34.63
N LYS A 44 18.75 33.15 34.30
CA LYS A 44 17.32 33.40 34.57
C LYS A 44 16.37 32.87 33.52
N HIS A 45 16.80 32.73 32.26
CA HIS A 45 15.91 32.35 31.15
C HIS A 45 15.82 30.84 30.88
N GLN A 46 16.57 30.00 31.59
CA GLN A 46 16.42 28.53 31.58
C GLN A 46 15.18 28.02 32.32
N ASN A 47 14.36 28.89 32.89
CA ASN A 47 13.15 28.55 33.66
C ASN A 47 11.82 28.92 32.99
N MET A 48 11.77 29.14 31.67
CA MET A 48 10.46 29.23 30.97
C MET A 48 9.95 27.83 30.63
N GLN A 49 9.37 27.18 31.64
CA GLN A 49 8.49 26.03 31.46
C GLN A 49 7.49 26.34 30.34
N THR A 50 7.45 25.52 29.28
CA THR A 50 6.26 25.43 28.41
C THR A 50 5.07 25.17 29.33
N ARG A 51 4.28 26.20 29.63
CA ARG A 51 3.09 26.05 30.45
C ARG A 51 2.19 25.06 29.74
N VAL A 52 2.04 23.87 30.31
CA VAL A 52 1.04 22.89 29.89
C VAL A 52 -0.31 23.55 30.19
N ILE A 53 -0.91 24.16 29.19
CA ILE A 53 -2.25 24.74 29.32
C ILE A 53 -3.22 23.55 29.36
N HIS A 54 -3.78 23.28 30.54
CA HIS A 54 -4.85 22.31 30.69
C HIS A 54 -6.13 22.87 30.07
N LEU A 55 -6.44 22.50 28.83
CA LEU A 55 -7.60 22.99 28.07
C LEU A 55 -8.95 22.76 28.77
N GLN A 56 -9.00 21.84 29.73
CA GLN A 56 -10.14 21.56 30.62
C GLN A 56 -10.47 22.74 31.56
N THR A 57 -9.49 23.58 31.86
CA THR A 57 -9.67 24.76 32.73
C THR A 57 -10.26 25.95 31.98
N ILE A 58 -10.26 25.93 30.64
CA ILE A 58 -10.81 26.98 29.80
C ILE A 58 -12.27 26.66 29.53
N LYS A 59 -13.16 27.35 30.24
CA LYS A 59 -14.59 27.30 29.97
C LYS A 59 -14.87 27.86 28.58
N ALA A 60 -15.67 27.15 27.80
CA ALA A 60 -16.07 27.57 26.47
C ALA A 60 -17.42 26.97 26.15
N ARG A 61 -18.31 27.78 25.61
CA ARG A 61 -19.67 27.40 25.23
C ARG A 61 -19.90 27.75 23.76
N VAL A 62 -20.56 26.87 23.03
CA VAL A 62 -20.90 27.11 21.62
C VAL A 62 -22.19 27.94 21.53
N ASP A 63 -22.08 29.14 20.96
CA ASP A 63 -23.22 30.05 20.78
C ASP A 63 -23.85 29.91 19.39
N LYS A 64 -23.01 29.82 18.36
CA LYS A 64 -23.44 29.73 16.95
C LYS A 64 -22.71 28.63 16.21
N ILE A 65 -23.41 27.97 15.31
CA ILE A 65 -22.84 26.99 14.37
C ILE A 65 -23.19 27.41 12.95
N HIS A 66 -22.17 27.61 12.12
CA HIS A 66 -22.31 27.91 10.70
C HIS A 66 -21.90 26.70 9.86
N ILE A 67 -22.67 26.38 8.82
CA ILE A 67 -22.25 25.40 7.81
C ILE A 67 -22.27 26.04 6.42
N ASP A 68 -21.07 26.21 5.86
CA ASP A 68 -20.85 26.85 4.57
C ASP A 68 -20.71 25.82 3.45
N GLY A 69 -21.25 26.15 2.27
CA GLY A 69 -21.15 25.30 1.08
C GLY A 69 -22.26 24.25 0.93
N LEU A 70 -23.36 24.42 1.68
CA LEU A 70 -24.62 23.71 1.45
C LEU A 70 -25.32 24.29 0.21
N GLY A 71 -25.79 23.41 -0.67
CA GLY A 71 -26.55 23.78 -1.86
C GLY A 71 -27.83 22.97 -1.99
N ARG A 72 -27.69 21.65 -2.12
CA ARG A 72 -28.79 20.69 -2.28
C ARG A 72 -29.20 20.02 -0.96
N THR A 73 -28.27 19.90 -0.02
CA THR A 73 -28.54 19.22 1.25
C THR A 73 -29.48 20.07 2.10
N LYS A 74 -30.50 19.45 2.67
CA LYS A 74 -31.49 20.14 3.51
C LYS A 74 -30.93 20.45 4.90
N ASP A 75 -31.46 21.48 5.53
CA ASP A 75 -30.93 21.96 6.81
C ASP A 75 -31.31 21.05 7.99
N ASP A 76 -32.42 20.31 7.87
CA ASP A 76 -32.93 19.40 8.90
C ASP A 76 -31.91 18.31 9.27
N ILE A 77 -31.36 17.63 8.27
CA ILE A 77 -30.34 16.60 8.45
C ILE A 77 -29.04 17.16 9.01
N ILE A 78 -28.67 18.39 8.67
CA ILE A 78 -27.44 19.02 9.18
C ILE A 78 -27.62 19.45 10.64
N LYS A 79 -28.78 20.07 10.96
CA LYS A 79 -29.14 20.47 12.32
C LYS A 79 -29.11 19.29 13.29
N SER A 80 -29.61 18.12 12.88
CA SER A 80 -29.59 16.93 13.74
C SER A 80 -28.16 16.46 14.04
N GLN A 81 -27.25 16.52 13.06
CA GLN A 81 -25.86 16.11 13.26
C GLN A 81 -25.05 17.05 14.16
N VAL A 82 -25.29 18.37 14.09
CA VAL A 82 -24.51 19.37 14.83
C VAL A 82 -25.06 19.67 16.22
N SER A 83 -26.30 19.27 16.53
CA SER A 83 -26.98 19.56 17.81
C SER A 83 -26.20 19.16 19.07
N GLU A 84 -25.42 18.07 18.99
CA GLU A 84 -24.57 17.57 20.09
C GLU A 84 -23.45 18.54 20.49
N LEU A 85 -23.04 19.41 19.57
CA LEU A 85 -21.98 20.38 19.78
C LEU A 85 -22.37 21.48 20.80
N PHE A 86 -23.66 21.80 20.90
CA PHE A 86 -24.16 22.79 21.88
C PHE A 86 -24.08 22.32 23.34
N LYS A 87 -23.87 21.02 23.60
CA LYS A 87 -23.75 20.50 24.98
C LYS A 87 -22.29 20.44 25.48
N ALA A 88 -21.37 21.15 24.82
CA ALA A 88 -19.98 21.31 25.26
C ALA A 88 -19.87 22.40 26.33
N HIS A 89 -19.08 22.16 27.38
CA HIS A 89 -18.90 23.10 28.51
C HIS A 89 -17.49 23.68 28.62
N ASP A 90 -16.50 22.98 28.06
CA ASP A 90 -15.10 23.41 28.04
C ASP A 90 -14.53 23.39 26.61
N PHE A 91 -13.40 24.05 26.42
CA PHE A 91 -12.79 24.17 25.09
C PHE A 91 -12.31 22.82 24.54
N GLN A 92 -11.90 21.89 25.40
CA GLN A 92 -11.50 20.55 24.97
C GLN A 92 -12.70 19.75 24.41
N GLU A 93 -13.84 19.81 25.08
CA GLU A 93 -15.10 19.20 24.66
C GLU A 93 -15.58 19.81 23.33
N VAL A 94 -15.45 21.13 23.14
CA VAL A 94 -15.77 21.77 21.86
C VAL A 94 -14.94 21.14 20.74
N ILE A 95 -13.62 20.99 20.92
CA ILE A 95 -12.74 20.37 19.91
C ILE A 95 -13.11 18.91 19.66
N MET A 96 -13.28 18.10 20.72
CA MET A 96 -13.59 16.68 20.60
C MET A 96 -14.94 16.46 19.90
N ARG A 97 -15.96 17.23 20.28
CA ARG A 97 -17.31 17.15 19.69
C ARG A 97 -17.33 17.70 18.27
N ALA A 98 -16.61 18.78 17.98
CA ALA A 98 -16.49 19.29 16.61
C ALA A 98 -15.86 18.23 15.68
N HIS A 99 -14.86 17.49 16.17
CA HIS A 99 -14.28 16.36 15.43
C HIS A 99 -15.28 15.20 15.26
N LYS A 100 -16.07 14.88 16.30
CA LYS A 100 -17.15 13.88 16.22
C LYS A 100 -18.21 14.27 15.20
N VAL A 101 -18.62 15.54 15.18
CA VAL A 101 -19.56 16.11 14.20
C VAL A 101 -18.98 16.05 12.78
N ARG A 102 -17.70 16.36 12.59
CA ARG A 102 -17.03 16.17 11.29
C ARG A 102 -17.13 14.72 10.82
N GLY A 103 -16.84 13.76 11.70
CA GLY A 103 -17.00 12.33 11.39
C GLY A 103 -18.43 11.95 11.00
N LYS A 104 -19.44 12.51 11.69
CA LYS A 104 -20.85 12.36 11.32
C LYS A 104 -21.15 12.93 9.93
N LEU A 105 -20.68 14.14 9.62
CA LEU A 105 -20.85 14.78 8.32
C LEU A 105 -20.13 14.02 7.20
N GLU A 106 -18.95 13.44 7.46
CA GLU A 106 -18.25 12.54 6.53
C GLU A 106 -19.04 11.25 6.29
N ALA A 107 -19.62 10.66 7.36
CA ALA A 107 -20.43 9.45 7.27
C ALA A 107 -21.71 9.62 6.43
N LEU A 108 -22.27 10.84 6.37
CA LEU A 108 -23.36 11.17 5.44
C LEU A 108 -22.97 10.89 3.98
N GLY A 109 -21.69 10.98 3.62
CA GLY A 109 -21.19 10.72 2.27
C GLY A 109 -21.74 11.69 1.23
N CYS A 110 -22.21 12.87 1.66
CA CYS A 110 -22.71 13.95 0.82
C CYS A 110 -21.65 15.01 0.53
N PHE A 111 -20.60 15.07 1.35
CA PHE A 111 -19.62 16.15 1.36
C PHE A 111 -18.19 15.66 1.11
N LYS A 112 -17.34 16.54 0.62
CA LYS A 112 -15.89 16.41 0.50
C LYS A 112 -15.23 17.63 1.16
N ASN A 113 -14.00 17.46 1.64
CA ASN A 113 -13.17 18.53 2.23
C ASN A 113 -13.86 19.28 3.39
N ILE A 114 -14.22 18.57 4.45
CA ILE A 114 -14.88 19.18 5.63
C ILE A 114 -13.82 19.86 6.51
N GLY A 115 -13.83 21.20 6.53
CA GLY A 115 -13.03 22.03 7.43
C GLY A 115 -13.80 22.38 8.71
N ILE A 116 -13.07 22.61 9.81
CA ILE A 116 -13.62 23.10 11.08
C ILE A 116 -12.84 24.36 11.45
N PHE A 117 -13.56 25.45 11.68
CA PHE A 117 -13.02 26.71 12.19
C PHE A 117 -13.74 27.03 13.50
N ILE A 118 -12.98 27.44 14.50
CA ILE A 118 -13.48 27.76 15.84
C ILE A 118 -13.00 29.18 16.14
N ASP A 119 -13.93 30.11 16.31
CA ASP A 119 -13.65 31.51 16.56
C ASP A 119 -14.42 32.03 17.77
N ILE A 120 -14.04 33.20 18.28
CA ILE A 120 -14.74 33.84 19.41
C ILE A 120 -16.06 34.43 18.89
N SER A 121 -17.14 34.25 19.66
CA SER A 121 -18.46 34.79 19.30
C SER A 121 -18.44 36.32 19.37
N GLU A 122 -18.78 36.99 18.28
CA GLU A 122 -18.89 38.46 18.21
C GLU A 122 -20.35 38.91 17.95
N GLY A 123 -20.76 40.04 18.54
CA GLY A 123 -22.05 40.70 18.32
C GLY A 123 -22.95 40.83 19.56
N PRO A 124 -24.17 41.39 19.41
CA PRO A 124 -25.04 41.76 20.53
C PRO A 124 -25.58 40.56 21.34
N ASN A 125 -25.53 39.35 20.79
CA ASN A 125 -25.97 38.11 21.44
C ASN A 125 -24.80 37.20 21.86
N ALA A 126 -23.55 37.69 21.82
CA ALA A 126 -22.38 36.90 22.18
C ALA A 126 -22.22 36.78 23.70
N THR A 127 -21.95 35.57 24.19
CA THR A 127 -21.61 35.36 25.60
C THR A 127 -20.10 35.53 25.86
N PRO A 128 -19.67 35.89 27.08
CA PRO A 128 -18.25 36.11 27.38
C PRO A 128 -17.35 34.87 27.18
N GLU A 129 -17.92 33.67 27.31
CA GLU A 129 -17.27 32.38 27.07
C GLU A 129 -17.72 31.76 25.73
N GLY A 130 -18.35 32.56 24.87
CA GLY A 130 -19.03 32.15 23.65
C GLY A 130 -18.07 31.92 22.49
N VAL A 131 -18.26 30.79 21.82
CA VAL A 131 -17.48 30.35 20.67
C VAL A 131 -18.41 30.09 19.49
N GLU A 132 -17.98 30.47 18.30
CA GLU A 132 -18.63 30.21 17.02
C GLU A 132 -17.88 29.09 16.28
N VAL A 133 -18.61 28.07 15.82
CA VAL A 133 -18.00 26.94 15.09
C VAL A 133 -18.52 26.89 13.66
N THR A 134 -17.61 27.06 12.70
CA THR A 134 -17.92 27.09 11.26
C THR A 134 -17.40 25.84 10.57
N PHE A 135 -18.30 25.08 9.94
CA PHE A 135 -18.00 23.93 9.11
C PHE A 135 -18.02 24.32 7.63
N THR A 136 -16.87 24.34 6.97
CA THR A 136 -16.81 24.54 5.51
C THR A 136 -16.90 23.20 4.81
N VAL A 137 -17.95 22.95 4.04
CA VAL A 137 -18.18 21.69 3.30
C VAL A 137 -18.25 21.92 1.79
N ARG A 138 -17.89 20.91 1.00
CA ARG A 138 -18.15 20.91 -0.44
C ARG A 138 -19.03 19.73 -0.81
N GLU A 139 -20.24 20.00 -1.30
CA GLU A 139 -21.15 18.94 -1.75
C GLU A 139 -20.58 18.10 -2.91
N MET A 140 -20.86 16.80 -2.88
CA MET A 140 -20.56 15.88 -3.97
C MET A 140 -21.43 16.16 -5.20
N LYS A 141 -20.88 15.87 -6.39
CA LYS A 141 -21.61 15.95 -7.67
C LYS A 141 -22.82 15.01 -7.66
N ARG A 142 -23.86 15.36 -8.44
CA ARG A 142 -25.12 14.58 -8.52
C ARG A 142 -24.92 13.15 -9.02
N LEU A 143 -23.96 12.94 -9.92
CA LEU A 143 -23.60 11.63 -10.46
C LEU A 143 -22.07 11.50 -10.45
N MET A 144 -21.60 10.34 -10.01
CA MET A 144 -20.20 9.99 -9.95
C MET A 144 -19.99 8.61 -10.54
N GLY A 145 -19.14 8.49 -11.55
CA GLY A 145 -18.64 7.19 -12.03
C GLY A 145 -17.46 6.73 -11.18
N SER A 146 -17.34 5.42 -10.99
CA SER A 146 -16.18 4.77 -10.37
C SER A 146 -15.82 3.50 -11.14
N VAL A 147 -14.53 3.28 -11.32
CA VAL A 147 -13.99 2.00 -11.80
C VAL A 147 -13.05 1.50 -10.73
N ASN A 148 -13.37 0.37 -10.11
CA ASN A 148 -12.59 -0.25 -9.05
C ASN A 148 -12.19 -1.65 -9.49
N THR A 149 -10.93 -2.02 -9.28
CA THR A 149 -10.49 -3.42 -9.45
C THR A 149 -10.41 -4.06 -8.07
N MET A 150 -11.12 -5.16 -7.86
CA MET A 150 -11.10 -5.94 -6.62
C MET A 150 -10.40 -7.27 -6.86
N VAL A 151 -9.58 -7.69 -5.90
CA VAL A 151 -8.92 -9.00 -5.94
C VAL A 151 -9.27 -9.74 -4.65
N GLY A 152 -9.97 -10.87 -4.77
CA GLY A 152 -10.43 -11.67 -3.64
C GLY A 152 -10.71 -13.12 -4.07
N ASN A 153 -10.55 -14.10 -3.18
CA ASN A 153 -10.79 -15.53 -3.49
C ASN A 153 -10.04 -16.07 -4.72
N ASN A 154 -8.82 -15.58 -4.95
CA ASN A 154 -8.00 -15.93 -6.12
C ASN A 154 -8.73 -15.62 -7.44
N GLU A 155 -9.57 -14.60 -7.43
CA GLU A 155 -10.29 -14.02 -8.56
C GLU A 155 -10.06 -12.50 -8.58
N GLY A 156 -9.75 -11.98 -9.76
CA GLY A 156 -9.77 -10.54 -10.00
C GLY A 156 -11.10 -10.18 -10.64
N SER A 157 -11.78 -9.16 -10.11
CA SER A 157 -12.99 -8.60 -10.69
C SER A 157 -12.84 -7.11 -10.93
N VAL A 158 -13.39 -6.65 -12.05
CA VAL A 158 -13.49 -5.23 -12.39
C VAL A 158 -14.91 -4.79 -12.09
N ILE A 159 -15.05 -3.79 -11.22
CA ILE A 159 -16.32 -3.19 -10.80
C ILE A 159 -16.44 -1.83 -11.45
N ILE A 160 -17.41 -1.69 -12.33
CA ILE A 160 -17.80 -0.42 -12.95
C ILE A 160 -19.09 0.02 -12.25
N GLY A 161 -19.06 1.20 -11.65
CA GLY A 161 -20.19 1.70 -10.87
C GLY A 161 -20.54 3.15 -11.17
N ALA A 162 -21.81 3.47 -11.03
CA ALA A 162 -22.33 4.83 -11.04
C ALA A 162 -23.06 5.09 -9.72
N LYS A 163 -22.72 6.18 -9.04
CA LYS A 163 -23.29 6.57 -7.75
C LYS A 163 -23.90 7.95 -7.85
N ALA A 164 -25.16 8.07 -7.44
CA ALA A 164 -25.87 9.32 -7.28
C ALA A 164 -26.06 9.63 -5.78
N PRO A 165 -25.13 10.37 -5.14
CA PRO A 165 -25.27 10.71 -3.74
C PRO A 165 -26.24 11.88 -3.54
N ASN A 166 -26.95 11.83 -2.41
CA ASN A 166 -27.81 12.88 -1.89
C ASN A 166 -28.95 13.31 -2.85
N ILE A 167 -29.70 12.35 -3.40
CA ILE A 167 -30.71 12.63 -4.45
C ILE A 167 -31.78 13.61 -3.97
N PHE A 168 -32.37 13.37 -2.79
CA PHE A 168 -33.46 14.18 -2.24
C PHE A 168 -32.99 15.20 -1.19
N GLY A 169 -31.67 15.36 -1.02
CA GLY A 169 -31.10 16.31 -0.07
C GLY A 169 -31.04 15.83 1.38
N ARG A 170 -31.44 14.59 1.70
CA ARG A 170 -31.39 14.01 3.07
C ARG A 170 -30.46 12.79 3.16
N GLY A 171 -29.39 12.76 2.37
CA GLY A 171 -28.38 11.70 2.42
C GLY A 171 -28.75 10.41 1.70
N GLU A 172 -29.87 10.38 0.96
CA GLU A 172 -30.25 9.24 0.12
C GLU A 172 -29.25 9.02 -1.01
N LYS A 173 -28.89 7.77 -1.28
CA LYS A 173 -27.93 7.40 -2.31
C LYS A 173 -28.52 6.30 -3.18
N VAL A 174 -28.39 6.43 -4.49
CA VAL A 174 -28.62 5.32 -5.42
C VAL A 174 -27.29 4.98 -6.06
N GLN A 175 -27.00 3.69 -6.17
CA GLN A 175 -25.78 3.18 -6.78
C GLN A 175 -26.11 1.99 -7.69
N VAL A 176 -25.44 1.95 -8.83
CA VAL A 176 -25.49 0.86 -9.80
C VAL A 176 -24.08 0.35 -9.93
N GLU A 177 -23.87 -0.94 -9.75
CA GLU A 177 -22.58 -1.60 -9.81
C GLU A 177 -22.68 -2.80 -10.75
N TYR A 178 -21.77 -2.86 -11.72
CA TYR A 178 -21.57 -4.00 -12.61
C TYR A 178 -20.17 -4.56 -12.36
N ALA A 179 -20.08 -5.80 -11.91
CA ALA A 179 -18.82 -6.49 -11.67
C ALA A 179 -18.65 -7.67 -12.63
N TYR A 180 -17.48 -7.73 -13.28
CA TYR A 180 -17.08 -8.85 -14.13
C TYR A 180 -15.79 -9.48 -13.59
N GLY A 181 -15.86 -10.78 -13.28
CA GLY A 181 -14.75 -11.56 -12.73
C GLY A 181 -14.04 -12.42 -13.78
N ASN A 182 -12.76 -12.69 -13.55
CA ASN A 182 -11.94 -13.52 -14.44
C ASN A 182 -12.40 -15.00 -14.52
N LYS A 183 -13.26 -15.46 -13.61
CA LYS A 183 -13.89 -16.80 -13.68
C LYS A 183 -15.27 -16.76 -14.34
N SER A 184 -15.48 -15.81 -15.26
CA SER A 184 -16.76 -15.57 -15.93
C SER A 184 -17.91 -15.26 -14.96
N SER A 185 -17.61 -14.80 -13.74
CA SER A 185 -18.64 -14.36 -12.80
C SER A 185 -19.14 -12.97 -13.18
N THR A 186 -20.45 -12.78 -13.16
CA THR A 186 -21.09 -11.49 -13.45
C THR A 186 -22.00 -11.12 -12.31
N ASN A 187 -21.88 -9.91 -11.77
CA ASN A 187 -22.76 -9.40 -10.75
C ASN A 187 -23.27 -8.02 -11.15
N ILE A 188 -24.58 -7.86 -11.19
CA ILE A 188 -25.25 -6.58 -11.39
C ILE A 188 -25.99 -6.27 -10.10
N ASN A 189 -25.73 -5.11 -9.50
CA ASN A 189 -26.37 -4.68 -8.28
C ASN A 189 -26.87 -3.24 -8.42
N ILE A 190 -28.16 -3.03 -8.20
CA ILE A 190 -28.80 -1.73 -8.15
C ILE A 190 -29.31 -1.53 -6.74
N SER A 191 -28.77 -0.57 -6.00
CA SER A 191 -29.13 -0.34 -4.61
C SER A 191 -29.50 1.11 -4.31
N ALA A 192 -30.55 1.25 -3.48
CA ALA A 192 -31.04 2.51 -2.95
C ALA A 192 -30.88 2.50 -1.43
N ILE A 193 -30.18 3.50 -0.89
CA ILE A 193 -29.79 3.59 0.51
C ILE A 193 -30.41 4.86 1.10
N LYS A 194 -31.11 4.74 2.22
CA LYS A 194 -31.69 5.82 2.99
C LYS A 194 -31.22 5.75 4.45
N PRO A 195 -30.36 6.67 4.91
CA PRO A 195 -30.01 6.78 6.32
C PRO A 195 -31.15 7.46 7.11
N LEU A 196 -31.56 6.85 8.22
CA LEU A 196 -32.51 7.41 9.20
C LEU A 196 -31.70 7.89 10.41
N LEU A 197 -31.44 9.19 10.46
CA LEU A 197 -30.43 9.76 11.36
C LEU A 197 -30.97 10.25 12.69
N ASP A 198 -32.29 10.33 12.84
CA ASP A 198 -32.95 10.85 14.04
C ASP A 198 -33.25 9.76 15.10
N ASP A 199 -32.89 8.50 14.84
CA ASP A 199 -33.04 7.39 15.80
C ASP A 199 -31.77 7.14 16.63
N TRP A 200 -31.95 6.75 17.89
CA TRP A 200 -30.89 6.34 18.82
C TRP A 200 -30.02 5.17 18.31
N LEU A 201 -30.50 4.45 17.30
CA LEU A 201 -29.84 3.32 16.64
C LEU A 201 -29.15 3.67 15.30
N HIS A 202 -29.15 4.93 14.86
CA HIS A 202 -28.54 5.35 13.58
C HIS A 202 -28.82 4.35 12.44
N THR A 203 -30.11 4.11 12.19
CA THR A 203 -30.61 3.07 11.29
C THR A 203 -30.34 3.42 9.83
N ILE A 204 -29.88 2.47 9.03
CA ILE A 204 -29.70 2.61 7.58
C ILE A 204 -30.58 1.59 6.89
N LEU A 205 -31.46 2.07 6.01
CA LEU A 205 -32.29 1.23 5.15
C LEU A 205 -31.64 1.10 3.78
N THR A 206 -31.49 -0.12 3.30
CA THR A 206 -30.94 -0.41 1.97
C THR A 206 -31.87 -1.37 1.23
N GLY A 207 -32.34 -0.98 0.06
CA GLY A 207 -33.04 -1.87 -0.86
C GLY A 207 -32.17 -2.13 -2.09
N SER A 208 -31.96 -3.40 -2.43
CA SER A 208 -31.07 -3.79 -3.54
C SER A 208 -31.74 -4.82 -4.45
N LEU A 209 -31.64 -4.61 -5.76
CA LEU A 209 -31.97 -5.58 -6.79
C LEU A 209 -30.66 -6.11 -7.36
N TYR A 210 -30.48 -7.42 -7.34
CA TYR A 210 -29.25 -8.04 -7.81
C TYR A 210 -29.51 -9.17 -8.81
N SER A 211 -28.54 -9.35 -9.71
CA SER A 211 -28.45 -10.49 -10.61
C SER A 211 -27.01 -10.97 -10.61
N THR A 212 -26.78 -12.15 -10.06
CA THR A 212 -25.47 -12.77 -9.95
C THR A 212 -25.45 -14.05 -10.77
N SER A 213 -24.43 -14.21 -11.62
CA SER A 213 -24.14 -15.47 -12.30
C SER A 213 -22.72 -15.90 -11.96
N SER A 214 -22.56 -17.13 -11.48
CA SER A 214 -21.29 -17.68 -11.02
C SER A 214 -21.13 -19.12 -11.47
N ASP A 215 -19.91 -19.47 -11.90
CA ASP A 215 -19.55 -20.83 -12.30
C ASP A 215 -18.77 -21.52 -11.16
N PHE A 216 -19.18 -22.74 -10.81
CA PHE A 216 -18.59 -23.54 -9.76
C PHE A 216 -18.07 -24.88 -10.32
N PRO A 217 -16.94 -24.88 -11.04
CA PRO A 217 -16.42 -26.08 -11.70
C PRO A 217 -16.09 -27.21 -10.72
N TRP A 218 -15.64 -26.90 -9.49
CA TRP A 218 -15.34 -27.91 -8.45
C TRP A 218 -16.56 -28.68 -7.94
N SER A 219 -17.75 -28.09 -8.09
CA SER A 219 -19.03 -28.73 -7.73
C SER A 219 -19.84 -29.13 -8.96
N GLY A 220 -19.36 -28.81 -10.17
CA GLY A 220 -19.97 -29.23 -11.44
C GLY A 220 -21.26 -28.50 -11.83
N TYR A 221 -21.53 -27.30 -11.32
CA TYR A 221 -22.75 -26.53 -11.65
C TYR A 221 -22.48 -25.03 -11.87
N THR A 222 -23.36 -24.39 -12.63
CA THR A 222 -23.44 -22.93 -12.77
C THR A 222 -24.69 -22.42 -12.08
N GLU A 223 -24.57 -21.30 -11.38
CA GLU A 223 -25.66 -20.65 -10.66
C GLU A 223 -26.01 -19.32 -11.30
N ARG A 224 -27.31 -19.04 -11.40
CA ARG A 224 -27.85 -17.72 -11.71
C ARG A 224 -28.89 -17.35 -10.67
N ASP A 225 -28.59 -16.34 -9.86
CA ASP A 225 -29.43 -15.87 -8.77
C ASP A 225 -29.89 -14.44 -9.05
N ASN A 226 -31.21 -14.25 -9.15
CA ASN A 226 -31.82 -12.94 -9.33
C ASN A 226 -32.71 -12.68 -8.12
N GLY A 227 -32.49 -11.58 -7.42
CA GLY A 227 -33.21 -11.35 -6.17
C GLY A 227 -33.35 -9.90 -5.77
N LEU A 228 -34.23 -9.72 -4.78
CA LEU A 228 -34.43 -8.51 -4.01
C LEU A 228 -33.84 -8.73 -2.61
N LEU A 229 -33.06 -7.77 -2.13
CA LEU A 229 -32.53 -7.73 -0.78
C LEU A 229 -32.97 -6.43 -0.09
N LEU A 230 -33.66 -6.55 1.02
CA LEU A 230 -33.97 -5.44 1.92
C LEU A 230 -33.12 -5.59 3.18
N ASP A 231 -32.31 -4.60 3.50
CA ASP A 231 -31.37 -4.60 4.62
C ASP A 231 -31.64 -3.40 5.55
N VAL A 232 -31.76 -3.69 6.84
CA VAL A 232 -31.93 -2.71 7.92
C VAL A 232 -30.73 -2.84 8.85
N ALA A 233 -29.81 -1.89 8.78
CA ALA A 233 -28.61 -1.86 9.61
C ALA A 233 -28.77 -0.88 10.77
N CYS A 234 -28.72 -1.39 12.00
CA CYS A 234 -28.80 -0.64 13.25
C CYS A 234 -27.40 -0.57 13.89
N ASN A 235 -26.90 0.64 14.09
CA ASN A 235 -25.59 0.91 14.70
C ASN A 235 -25.79 1.59 16.07
N SER A 236 -25.47 0.92 17.16
CA SER A 236 -25.65 1.50 18.51
C SER A 236 -24.74 2.73 18.70
N GLY A 237 -25.35 3.91 18.89
CA GLY A 237 -24.66 5.21 18.83
C GLY A 237 -23.71 5.56 19.98
N ALA A 238 -23.69 4.78 21.07
CA ALA A 238 -22.80 5.05 22.20
C ALA A 238 -21.36 4.58 21.92
N ILE A 239 -21.19 3.47 21.19
CA ILE A 239 -19.91 2.90 20.82
C ILE A 239 -20.12 2.11 19.52
N ASN A 240 -19.55 2.55 18.39
CA ASN A 240 -19.67 1.95 17.03
C ASN A 240 -19.16 0.48 16.90
N ILE A 241 -19.04 -0.23 18.02
CA ILE A 241 -18.51 -1.58 18.18
C ILE A 241 -19.55 -2.64 17.83
N LEU A 242 -20.83 -2.45 18.19
CA LEU A 242 -21.90 -3.42 17.97
C LEU A 242 -22.83 -2.97 16.84
N LYS A 243 -23.01 -3.86 15.85
CA LYS A 243 -23.86 -3.63 14.68
C LYS A 243 -24.82 -4.80 14.50
N HIS A 244 -26.08 -4.48 14.23
CA HIS A 244 -27.11 -5.46 13.89
C HIS A 244 -27.63 -5.18 12.50
N ASN A 245 -27.59 -6.17 11.62
CA ASN A 245 -28.19 -6.07 10.30
C ASN A 245 -29.31 -7.11 10.19
N PHE A 246 -30.50 -6.66 9.79
CA PHE A 246 -31.65 -7.50 9.51
C PHE A 246 -31.92 -7.46 8.02
N GLN A 247 -31.84 -8.61 7.36
CA GLN A 247 -31.90 -8.77 5.92
C GLN A 247 -33.07 -9.66 5.53
N TYR A 248 -33.92 -9.19 4.64
CA TYR A 248 -34.91 -10.01 3.95
C TYR A 248 -34.47 -10.23 2.51
N GLU A 249 -34.28 -11.48 2.13
CA GLU A 249 -33.82 -11.92 0.82
C GLU A 249 -34.94 -12.71 0.14
N ALA A 250 -35.37 -12.23 -1.04
CA ALA A 250 -36.28 -12.96 -1.93
C ALA A 250 -35.56 -13.19 -3.25
N SER A 251 -35.22 -14.45 -3.55
CA SER A 251 -34.33 -14.79 -4.66
C SER A 251 -34.87 -15.95 -5.49
N PHE A 252 -34.82 -15.79 -6.82
CA PHE A 252 -35.13 -16.80 -7.80
C PHE A 252 -33.82 -17.31 -8.40
N ARG A 253 -33.55 -18.59 -8.20
CA ARG A 253 -32.27 -19.22 -8.46
C ARG A 253 -32.43 -20.28 -9.52
N GLN A 254 -31.58 -20.24 -10.52
CA GLN A 254 -31.49 -21.28 -11.55
C GLN A 254 -30.13 -21.97 -11.43
N VAL A 255 -30.15 -23.25 -11.07
CA VAL A 255 -28.95 -24.10 -11.05
C VAL A 255 -28.93 -24.95 -12.31
N SER A 256 -27.87 -24.84 -13.11
CA SER A 256 -27.67 -25.64 -14.32
C SER A 256 -26.46 -26.54 -14.16
N CYS A 257 -26.58 -27.81 -14.55
CA CYS A 257 -25.49 -28.79 -14.43
C CYS A 257 -24.48 -28.69 -15.58
N SER A 258 -23.22 -28.96 -15.27
CA SER A 258 -22.20 -29.24 -16.28
C SER A 258 -22.35 -30.68 -16.83
N ARG A 259 -21.78 -30.94 -18.00
CA ARG A 259 -21.84 -32.28 -18.65
C ARG A 259 -21.24 -33.41 -17.78
N GLN A 260 -20.27 -33.06 -16.94
CA GLN A 260 -19.52 -33.97 -16.05
C GLN A 260 -20.00 -33.92 -14.59
N ALA A 261 -21.13 -33.24 -14.31
CA ALA A 261 -21.69 -33.17 -12.98
C ALA A 261 -22.08 -34.57 -12.48
N SER A 262 -21.91 -34.84 -11.19
CA SER A 262 -22.31 -36.11 -10.59
C SER A 262 -23.84 -36.22 -10.52
N PHE A 263 -24.35 -37.44 -10.40
CA PHE A 263 -25.80 -37.65 -10.28
C PHE A 263 -26.42 -36.83 -9.14
N SER A 264 -25.75 -36.78 -7.98
CA SER A 264 -26.22 -36.00 -6.81
C SER A 264 -26.33 -34.49 -7.07
N VAL A 265 -25.49 -33.95 -7.97
CA VAL A 265 -25.56 -32.53 -8.37
C VAL A 265 -26.69 -32.33 -9.38
N ARG A 266 -26.83 -33.25 -10.35
CA ARG A 266 -27.88 -33.19 -11.39
C ARG A 266 -29.29 -33.25 -10.80
N GLU A 267 -29.50 -34.09 -9.79
CA GLU A 267 -30.78 -34.22 -9.10
C GLU A 267 -31.23 -32.91 -8.43
N GLN A 268 -30.27 -32.08 -8.00
CA GLN A 268 -30.53 -30.81 -7.34
C GLN A 268 -30.53 -29.61 -8.31
N CYS A 269 -30.36 -29.84 -9.61
CA CYS A 269 -30.43 -28.79 -10.62
C CYS A 269 -31.89 -28.45 -10.96
N GLY A 270 -32.15 -27.15 -11.15
CA GLY A 270 -33.48 -26.64 -11.46
C GLY A 270 -33.69 -25.21 -10.96
N PRO A 271 -34.87 -24.64 -11.26
CA PRO A 271 -35.32 -23.41 -10.63
C PRO A 271 -35.66 -23.66 -9.15
N SER A 272 -35.33 -22.70 -8.29
CA SER A 272 -35.79 -22.65 -6.90
C SER A 272 -36.08 -21.21 -6.49
N LEU A 273 -37.04 -21.04 -5.60
CA LEU A 273 -37.49 -19.79 -5.02
C LEU A 273 -37.19 -19.79 -3.52
N LYS A 274 -36.32 -18.88 -3.09
CA LYS A 274 -35.92 -18.73 -1.70
C LYS A 274 -36.46 -17.42 -1.13
N SER A 275 -37.20 -17.51 -0.03
CA SER A 275 -37.51 -16.39 0.85
C SER A 275 -36.87 -16.62 2.21
N ALA A 276 -35.96 -15.74 2.62
CA ALA A 276 -35.22 -15.87 3.86
C ALA A 276 -35.08 -14.56 4.64
N LEU A 277 -35.09 -14.68 5.96
CA LEU A 277 -34.74 -13.63 6.90
C LEU A 277 -33.38 -13.96 7.53
N ARG A 278 -32.42 -13.03 7.41
CA ARG A 278 -31.07 -13.16 7.96
C ARG A 278 -30.81 -12.05 8.99
N HIS A 279 -30.28 -12.43 10.15
CA HIS A 279 -29.80 -11.52 11.18
C HIS A 279 -28.30 -11.66 11.33
N ILE A 280 -27.57 -10.55 11.22
CA ILE A 280 -26.12 -10.49 11.38
C ILE A 280 -25.80 -9.57 12.56
N CYS A 281 -25.23 -10.15 13.61
CA CYS A 281 -24.70 -9.43 14.77
C CYS A 281 -23.19 -9.36 14.66
N SER A 282 -22.62 -8.16 14.55
CA SER A 282 -21.18 -7.94 14.41
C SER A 282 -20.63 -7.08 15.54
N LEU A 283 -19.65 -7.63 16.26
CA LEU A 283 -18.87 -6.96 17.30
C LEU A 283 -17.42 -6.81 16.81
N ASP A 284 -17.02 -5.63 16.35
CA ASP A 284 -15.66 -5.37 15.87
C ASP A 284 -14.93 -4.39 16.80
N LYS A 285 -13.97 -4.92 17.58
CA LYS A 285 -13.08 -4.16 18.48
C LYS A 285 -11.64 -4.11 17.97
N ARG A 286 -11.39 -4.50 16.71
CA ARG A 286 -10.04 -4.52 16.13
C ARG A 286 -9.53 -3.11 15.87
N ASP A 287 -8.22 -2.92 16.02
CA ASP A 287 -7.52 -1.68 15.70
C ASP A 287 -7.42 -1.41 14.18
N ALA A 288 -7.24 -2.46 13.39
CA ALA A 288 -7.17 -2.39 11.93
C ALA A 288 -7.90 -3.57 11.26
N LYS A 289 -8.42 -3.37 10.04
CA LYS A 289 -9.21 -4.40 9.33
C LYS A 289 -8.38 -5.50 8.67
N LEU A 290 -7.23 -5.16 8.05
CA LEU A 290 -6.41 -6.09 7.27
C LEU A 290 -5.37 -6.84 8.11
N PHE A 291 -4.61 -6.10 8.92
CA PHE A 291 -3.61 -6.66 9.84
C PHE A 291 -3.78 -6.10 11.26
N PRO A 292 -4.84 -6.51 11.98
CA PRO A 292 -5.06 -6.10 13.36
C PRO A 292 -3.90 -6.53 14.25
N THR A 293 -3.46 -5.64 15.14
CA THR A 293 -2.47 -5.98 16.19
C THR A 293 -3.13 -6.31 17.51
N ARG A 294 -4.30 -5.72 17.77
CA ARG A 294 -5.06 -5.88 19.01
C ARG A 294 -6.56 -5.85 18.74
N GLY A 295 -7.29 -6.61 19.54
CA GLY A 295 -8.75 -6.58 19.55
C GLY A 295 -9.38 -7.78 18.87
N ASN A 296 -10.70 -7.85 18.99
CA ASN A 296 -11.49 -9.03 18.68
C ASN A 296 -12.58 -8.68 17.66
N LEU A 297 -12.87 -9.62 16.76
CA LEU A 297 -14.04 -9.62 15.90
C LEU A 297 -14.88 -10.84 16.26
N ILE A 298 -16.15 -10.63 16.55
CA ILE A 298 -17.14 -11.70 16.69
C ILE A 298 -18.30 -11.34 15.78
N GLN A 299 -18.63 -12.24 14.86
CA GLN A 299 -19.76 -12.08 13.96
C GLN A 299 -20.59 -13.35 14.02
N PHE A 300 -21.87 -13.18 14.33
CA PHE A 300 -22.86 -14.24 14.35
C PHE A 300 -23.92 -13.94 13.29
N SER A 301 -24.17 -14.90 12.40
CA SER A 301 -25.17 -14.81 11.34
C SER A 301 -26.16 -15.95 11.48
N SER A 302 -27.44 -15.63 11.61
CA SER A 302 -28.54 -16.59 11.65
C SER A 302 -29.49 -16.30 10.50
N GLU A 303 -29.73 -17.29 9.65
CA GLU A 303 -30.60 -17.21 8.49
C GLU A 303 -31.70 -18.26 8.58
N VAL A 304 -32.93 -17.83 8.36
CA VAL A 304 -34.13 -18.68 8.36
C VAL A 304 -34.79 -18.53 7.00
N ALA A 305 -34.74 -19.59 6.20
CA ALA A 305 -35.40 -19.71 4.90
C ALA A 305 -36.67 -20.57 5.04
N GLY A 306 -37.73 -20.24 4.32
CA GLY A 306 -39.01 -20.95 4.35
C GLY A 306 -40.23 -20.09 4.73
N LEU A 307 -40.10 -18.76 4.63
CA LEU A 307 -41.24 -17.82 4.74
C LEU A 307 -42.12 -17.82 3.48
N GLY A 308 -41.65 -18.49 2.41
CA GLY A 308 -42.29 -18.69 1.12
C GLY A 308 -41.31 -19.32 0.12
N GLY A 309 -41.83 -20.05 -0.86
CA GLY A 309 -41.02 -20.80 -1.84
C GLY A 309 -40.83 -22.28 -1.49
N ASP A 310 -39.88 -22.92 -2.15
CA ASP A 310 -39.59 -24.37 -2.11
C ASP A 310 -38.36 -24.73 -1.25
N ILE A 311 -37.61 -23.72 -0.81
CA ILE A 311 -36.41 -23.86 0.03
C ILE A 311 -36.70 -23.54 1.50
N GLY A 312 -36.29 -24.43 2.40
CA GLY A 312 -36.56 -24.29 3.84
C GLY A 312 -35.44 -24.81 4.73
N PHE A 313 -34.78 -23.90 5.46
CA PHE A 313 -33.68 -24.25 6.38
C PHE A 313 -33.43 -23.17 7.41
N ILE A 314 -32.76 -23.55 8.50
CA ILE A 314 -32.09 -22.65 9.44
C ILE A 314 -30.58 -22.83 9.31
N LYS A 315 -29.87 -21.72 9.09
CA LYS A 315 -28.42 -21.68 8.89
C LYS A 315 -27.80 -20.72 9.89
N ASN A 316 -26.97 -21.24 10.77
CA ASN A 316 -26.22 -20.47 11.75
C ASN A 316 -24.74 -20.51 11.41
N GLU A 317 -24.08 -19.36 11.51
CA GLU A 317 -22.66 -19.21 11.24
C GLU A 317 -22.02 -18.27 12.27
N LEU A 318 -20.90 -18.71 12.84
CA LEU A 318 -20.13 -17.97 13.83
C LEU A 318 -18.72 -17.77 13.30
N LEU A 319 -18.28 -16.52 13.24
CA LEU A 319 -16.91 -16.12 12.89
C LEU A 319 -16.29 -15.38 14.07
N MET A 320 -15.16 -15.88 14.55
CA MET A 320 -14.41 -15.30 15.65
C MET A 320 -12.97 -15.05 15.25
N GLN A 321 -12.44 -13.90 15.62
CA GLN A 321 -11.04 -13.53 15.47
C GLN A 321 -10.58 -12.81 16.73
N SER A 322 -9.45 -13.22 17.28
CA SER A 322 -8.80 -12.54 18.40
C SER A 322 -7.35 -12.27 18.06
N ASN A 323 -6.91 -11.03 18.26
CA ASN A 323 -5.54 -10.60 17.95
C ASN A 323 -4.90 -10.02 19.20
N TRP A 324 -3.69 -10.49 19.50
CA TRP A 324 -2.89 -9.97 20.61
C TRP A 324 -1.42 -9.89 20.21
N SER A 325 -0.75 -8.85 20.68
CA SER A 325 0.66 -8.59 20.39
C SER A 325 1.42 -8.44 21.71
N PRO A 326 1.95 -9.55 22.27
CA PRO A 326 2.67 -9.52 23.54
C PRO A 326 4.02 -8.83 23.40
N HIS A 327 4.62 -8.86 22.20
CA HIS A 327 5.88 -8.19 21.88
C HIS A 327 5.70 -7.28 20.66
N LYS A 328 6.45 -6.17 20.60
CA LYS A 328 6.31 -5.14 19.55
C LYS A 328 6.49 -5.66 18.11
N TYR A 329 7.15 -6.80 17.95
CA TYR A 329 7.45 -7.43 16.65
C TYR A 329 6.69 -8.74 16.42
N LEU A 330 5.86 -9.18 17.36
CA LEU A 330 5.11 -10.43 17.25
C LEU A 330 3.62 -10.15 17.46
N THR A 331 2.81 -10.52 16.48
CA THR A 331 1.35 -10.45 16.56
C THR A 331 0.79 -11.84 16.35
N PHE A 332 0.04 -12.32 17.33
CA PHE A 332 -0.69 -13.57 17.23
C PHE A 332 -2.13 -13.27 16.85
N GLN A 333 -2.67 -14.09 15.96
CA GLN A 333 -4.07 -14.05 15.55
C GLN A 333 -4.64 -15.45 15.65
N LEU A 334 -5.65 -15.61 16.51
CA LEU A 334 -6.49 -16.80 16.56
C LEU A 334 -7.77 -16.52 15.77
N ALA A 335 -8.09 -17.38 14.82
CA ALA A 335 -9.32 -17.31 14.04
C ALA A 335 -10.08 -18.63 14.16
N ALA A 336 -11.39 -18.56 14.31
CA ALA A 336 -12.29 -19.71 14.34
C ALA A 336 -13.57 -19.41 13.56
N GLN A 337 -14.08 -20.41 12.86
CA GLN A 337 -15.32 -20.38 12.10
C GLN A 337 -16.09 -21.66 12.39
N ALA A 338 -17.40 -21.56 12.53
CA ALA A 338 -18.27 -22.73 12.68
C ALA A 338 -19.63 -22.44 12.05
N GLY A 339 -20.26 -23.48 11.50
CA GLY A 339 -21.58 -23.35 10.91
C GLY A 339 -22.42 -24.62 11.06
N LEU A 340 -23.73 -24.42 11.16
CA LEU A 340 -24.76 -25.46 11.29
C LEU A 340 -25.94 -25.11 10.38
N LEU A 341 -26.27 -26.03 9.49
CA LEU A 341 -27.41 -25.99 8.57
C LEU A 341 -28.37 -27.10 8.96
N ARG A 342 -29.66 -26.78 9.09
CA ARG A 342 -30.70 -27.75 9.44
C ARG A 342 -31.98 -27.45 8.68
N SER A 343 -32.67 -28.48 8.19
CA SER A 343 -33.99 -28.30 7.57
C SER A 343 -35.07 -27.97 8.63
N ILE A 344 -36.03 -27.14 8.26
CA ILE A 344 -37.16 -26.73 9.13
C ILE A 344 -38.34 -27.69 8.98
N ASN A 345 -38.73 -28.00 7.73
CA ASN A 345 -39.86 -28.88 7.40
C ASN A 345 -39.41 -29.96 6.42
N ASN A 346 -40.05 -31.14 6.47
CA ASN A 346 -39.74 -32.24 5.56
C ASN A 346 -40.20 -31.98 4.11
N ASP A 347 -41.18 -31.09 3.91
CA ASP A 347 -41.73 -30.79 2.59
C ASP A 347 -40.87 -29.78 1.79
N MET A 348 -40.03 -29.01 2.49
CA MET A 348 -39.12 -28.04 1.88
C MET A 348 -37.74 -28.65 1.66
N LYS A 349 -37.09 -28.29 0.55
CA LYS A 349 -35.81 -28.87 0.16
C LYS A 349 -34.64 -27.97 0.59
N ILE A 350 -33.48 -28.59 0.81
CA ILE A 350 -32.18 -27.90 0.89
C ILE A 350 -31.48 -28.10 -0.46
N SER A 351 -30.99 -27.03 -1.06
CA SER A 351 -30.25 -27.09 -2.32
C SER A 351 -28.73 -27.12 -2.07
N ILE A 352 -27.97 -27.66 -3.04
CA ILE A 352 -26.50 -27.81 -2.97
C ILE A 352 -25.79 -26.48 -2.69
N ILE A 353 -26.37 -25.40 -3.18
CA ILE A 353 -25.87 -24.03 -3.03
C ILE A 353 -25.94 -23.54 -1.58
N ASP A 354 -26.83 -24.11 -0.76
CA ASP A 354 -27.05 -23.68 0.62
C ASP A 354 -26.11 -24.40 1.61
N HIS A 355 -25.50 -25.52 1.20
CA HIS A 355 -24.50 -26.24 1.99
C HIS A 355 -23.24 -25.40 2.25
N PHE A 356 -22.52 -25.76 3.31
CA PHE A 356 -21.21 -25.19 3.59
C PHE A 356 -20.13 -25.87 2.73
N PHE A 357 -19.13 -25.10 2.36
CA PHE A 357 -17.96 -25.59 1.64
C PHE A 357 -16.69 -25.13 2.34
N LEU A 358 -15.71 -26.03 2.42
CA LEU A 358 -14.46 -25.80 3.13
C LEU A 358 -13.26 -26.02 2.18
N GLY A 359 -12.20 -25.24 2.37
CA GLY A 359 -10.99 -25.27 1.54
C GLY A 359 -10.83 -24.01 0.67
N GLY A 360 -9.58 -23.68 0.35
CA GLY A 360 -9.18 -22.46 -0.37
C GLY A 360 -8.39 -21.48 0.51
N PRO A 361 -7.94 -20.35 -0.06
CA PRO A 361 -6.99 -19.45 0.59
C PRO A 361 -7.56 -18.68 1.80
N LEU A 362 -8.87 -18.48 1.89
CA LEU A 362 -9.51 -17.73 2.98
C LEU A 362 -9.95 -18.59 4.17
N ASN A 363 -10.19 -19.88 3.95
CA ASN A 363 -10.67 -20.80 4.98
C ASN A 363 -9.50 -21.70 5.42
N VAL A 364 -9.47 -22.94 4.93
CA VAL A 364 -8.38 -23.89 5.19
C VAL A 364 -7.42 -23.89 4.01
N ARG A 365 -6.38 -23.05 4.12
CA ARG A 365 -5.16 -23.08 3.30
C ARG A 365 -4.59 -24.51 3.21
N GLY A 366 -3.98 -24.86 2.08
CA GLY A 366 -3.42 -26.21 1.80
C GLY A 366 -4.36 -27.10 0.99
N PHE A 367 -5.64 -26.74 0.92
CA PHE A 367 -6.66 -27.43 0.13
C PHE A 367 -7.16 -26.50 -0.98
N ASP A 368 -7.63 -27.09 -2.08
CA ASP A 368 -8.21 -26.32 -3.17
C ASP A 368 -9.54 -25.67 -2.76
N ILE A 369 -10.06 -24.74 -3.57
CA ILE A 369 -11.36 -24.12 -3.33
C ILE A 369 -12.44 -25.21 -3.28
N ARG A 370 -13.21 -25.28 -2.19
CA ARG A 370 -14.17 -26.39 -1.90
C ARG A 370 -13.50 -27.78 -1.87
N GLY A 371 -12.22 -27.83 -1.54
CA GLY A 371 -11.41 -29.06 -1.58
C GLY A 371 -11.57 -29.97 -0.37
N CYS A 372 -12.11 -29.47 0.76
CA CYS A 372 -12.35 -30.26 1.97
C CYS A 372 -13.81 -30.71 2.05
N GLY A 373 -14.03 -31.99 2.36
CA GLY A 373 -15.36 -32.53 2.72
C GLY A 373 -15.92 -33.56 1.72
N PRO A 374 -17.22 -33.87 1.81
CA PRO A 374 -17.85 -34.92 1.01
C PRO A 374 -17.80 -34.61 -0.49
N ARG A 375 -17.40 -35.62 -1.27
CA ARG A 375 -17.28 -35.55 -2.73
C ARG A 375 -17.92 -36.78 -3.36
N ASN A 376 -18.60 -36.56 -4.48
CA ASN A 376 -19.21 -37.61 -5.28
C ASN A 376 -18.73 -37.49 -6.73
N GLU A 377 -18.16 -38.57 -7.27
CA GLU A 377 -17.57 -38.60 -8.63
C GLU A 377 -16.63 -37.40 -8.93
N GLY A 378 -15.84 -36.99 -7.93
CA GLY A 378 -14.91 -35.85 -8.03
C GLY A 378 -15.52 -34.47 -7.80
N ASN A 379 -16.85 -34.32 -7.77
CA ASN A 379 -17.56 -33.06 -7.50
C ASN A 379 -17.76 -32.83 -6.00
N ALA A 380 -17.50 -31.62 -5.53
CA ALA A 380 -17.74 -31.20 -4.14
C ALA A 380 -19.23 -30.93 -3.90
N VAL A 381 -19.84 -31.70 -3.00
CA VAL A 381 -21.28 -31.61 -2.67
C VAL A 381 -21.54 -30.65 -1.49
N GLY A 382 -20.52 -30.43 -0.65
CA GLY A 382 -20.66 -29.59 0.54
C GLY A 382 -21.23 -30.37 1.72
N GLY A 383 -21.45 -29.68 2.84
CA GLY A 383 -22.09 -30.30 4.00
C GLY A 383 -22.81 -29.37 4.95
N ASP A 384 -23.44 -29.97 5.96
CA ASP A 384 -24.41 -29.31 6.83
C ASP A 384 -23.74 -28.67 8.06
N VAL A 385 -22.62 -29.23 8.50
CA VAL A 385 -21.89 -28.73 9.66
C VAL A 385 -20.42 -28.64 9.33
N TYR A 386 -19.83 -27.52 9.71
CA TYR A 386 -18.39 -27.31 9.56
C TYR A 386 -17.81 -26.58 10.75
N TRP A 387 -16.51 -26.78 10.95
CA TRP A 387 -15.70 -25.90 11.77
C TRP A 387 -14.32 -25.73 11.13
N ALA A 388 -13.71 -24.58 11.35
CA ALA A 388 -12.34 -24.27 10.95
C ALA A 388 -11.69 -23.41 12.02
N ALA A 389 -10.43 -23.67 12.32
CA ALA A 389 -9.63 -22.88 13.24
C ALA A 389 -8.23 -22.64 12.64
N ALA A 390 -7.67 -21.48 12.91
CA ALA A 390 -6.34 -21.12 12.47
C ALA A 390 -5.63 -20.30 13.55
N LEU A 391 -4.38 -20.64 13.81
CA LEU A 391 -3.44 -19.84 14.58
C LEU A 391 -2.41 -19.26 13.62
N HIS A 392 -2.36 -17.93 13.58
CA HIS A 392 -1.42 -17.16 12.78
C HIS A 392 -0.44 -16.42 13.68
N VAL A 393 0.82 -16.35 13.25
CA VAL A 393 1.87 -15.53 13.83
C VAL A 393 2.38 -14.59 12.75
N TYR A 394 2.24 -13.29 12.95
CA TYR A 394 2.79 -12.27 12.07
C TYR A 394 4.02 -11.63 12.69
N THR A 395 5.04 -11.46 11.86
CA THR A 395 6.26 -10.76 12.22
C THR A 395 6.63 -9.78 11.10
N PRO A 396 7.21 -8.61 11.41
CA PRO A 396 7.78 -7.77 10.36
C PRO A 396 9.00 -8.48 9.74
N LEU A 397 9.39 -8.07 8.53
CA LEU A 397 10.58 -8.61 7.88
C LEU A 397 11.83 -8.45 8.80
N PRO A 398 12.68 -9.49 8.92
CA PRO A 398 13.86 -9.48 9.81
C PRO A 398 14.89 -8.41 9.42
N PHE A 399 14.92 -8.00 8.14
CA PHE A 399 15.81 -6.97 7.62
C PHE A 399 15.00 -5.72 7.23
N ARG A 400 14.61 -4.90 8.22
CA ARG A 400 13.79 -3.69 8.01
C ARG A 400 14.66 -2.43 7.92
N PRO A 401 14.71 -1.72 6.78
CA PRO A 401 15.39 -0.43 6.69
C PRO A 401 14.47 0.68 7.19
N GLY A 402 14.55 1.00 8.49
CA GLY A 402 13.86 2.15 9.11
C GLY A 402 12.34 2.00 9.31
N ARG A 403 11.74 2.97 10.01
CA ARG A 403 10.27 3.08 10.20
C ARG A 403 9.65 3.85 9.02
N ASN A 404 8.50 3.40 8.54
CA ASN A 404 7.70 3.95 7.42
C ASN A 404 8.31 3.74 6.02
N GLY A 405 9.03 2.64 5.82
CA GLY A 405 9.58 2.24 4.52
C GLY A 405 8.70 1.25 3.75
N PHE A 406 9.06 0.91 2.51
CA PHE A 406 8.37 -0.11 1.70
C PHE A 406 8.27 -1.47 2.41
N GLY A 407 9.27 -1.82 3.23
CA GLY A 407 9.25 -3.04 4.05
C GLY A 407 8.15 -3.10 5.09
N ASP A 408 7.50 -1.98 5.43
CA ASP A 408 6.38 -1.94 6.37
C ASP A 408 5.08 -2.50 5.78
N LEU A 409 5.00 -2.53 4.45
CA LEU A 409 3.88 -3.13 3.73
C LEU A 409 3.91 -4.66 3.77
N PHE A 410 5.04 -5.25 4.15
CA PHE A 410 5.23 -6.70 4.17
C PHE A 410 5.33 -7.23 5.59
N LYS A 411 4.67 -8.35 5.83
CA LYS A 411 4.76 -9.13 7.06
C LYS A 411 5.11 -10.57 6.70
N LEU A 412 6.05 -11.16 7.39
CA LEU A 412 6.16 -12.61 7.42
C LEU A 412 5.00 -13.14 8.25
N HIS A 413 4.42 -14.25 7.82
CA HIS A 413 3.44 -14.96 8.64
C HIS A 413 3.67 -16.45 8.60
N GLY A 414 3.56 -17.08 9.77
CA GLY A 414 3.44 -18.52 9.93
C GLY A 414 2.02 -18.84 10.37
N PHE A 415 1.49 -19.97 9.93
CA PHE A 415 0.16 -20.40 10.34
C PHE A 415 0.06 -21.92 10.45
N ILE A 416 -0.77 -22.34 11.40
CA ILE A 416 -1.33 -23.68 11.46
C ILE A 416 -2.84 -23.51 11.36
N ASN A 417 -3.47 -24.29 10.50
CA ASN A 417 -4.91 -24.30 10.38
C ASN A 417 -5.43 -25.74 10.38
N GLY A 418 -6.70 -25.87 10.73
CA GLY A 418 -7.41 -27.12 10.61
C GLY A 418 -8.90 -26.91 10.57
N GLY A 419 -9.62 -27.94 10.17
CA GLY A 419 -11.07 -27.91 10.10
C GLY A 419 -11.65 -29.21 9.59
N ASN A 420 -12.97 -29.31 9.68
CA ASN A 420 -13.71 -30.45 9.17
C ASN A 420 -15.06 -29.99 8.61
N LEU A 421 -15.58 -30.73 7.64
CA LEU A 421 -16.89 -30.54 7.01
C LEU A 421 -17.56 -31.91 6.87
N SER A 422 -18.81 -32.02 7.36
CA SER A 422 -19.59 -33.27 7.30
C SER A 422 -21.09 -33.02 7.17
N ASN A 423 -21.81 -34.06 6.76
CA ASN A 423 -23.27 -34.05 6.68
C ASN A 423 -23.82 -34.71 7.94
N PHE A 424 -24.63 -33.99 8.71
CA PHE A 424 -25.37 -34.58 9.82
C PHE A 424 -26.80 -34.80 9.35
N THR A 425 -27.10 -35.98 8.83
CA THR A 425 -28.50 -36.37 8.63
C THR A 425 -29.09 -36.70 10.00
N ALA A 426 -29.58 -35.68 10.72
CA ALA A 426 -30.33 -35.86 11.96
C ALA A 426 -31.74 -36.41 11.67
N LYS A 427 -31.83 -37.58 11.05
CA LYS A 427 -33.00 -38.44 11.23
C LYS A 427 -32.86 -39.07 12.62
N LEU A 428 -33.91 -38.90 13.40
CA LEU A 428 -34.08 -39.28 14.80
C LEU A 428 -33.81 -40.80 15.00
N ALA A 429 -32.54 -41.21 15.23
CA ALA A 429 -32.18 -42.56 15.68
C ALA A 429 -30.75 -42.62 16.29
N ASN A 430 -30.69 -42.52 17.62
CA ASN A 430 -29.75 -43.18 18.55
C ASN A 430 -28.20 -43.12 18.48
N ASN A 431 -27.52 -42.45 17.55
CA ASN A 431 -26.04 -42.41 17.60
C ASN A 431 -25.37 -41.03 17.43
N TYR A 432 -25.81 -40.04 18.22
CA TYR A 432 -25.14 -38.72 18.34
C TYR A 432 -23.64 -38.84 18.68
N LYS A 433 -23.28 -39.81 19.53
CA LYS A 433 -21.87 -40.05 19.92
C LYS A 433 -21.00 -40.48 18.74
N GLU A 434 -21.50 -41.34 17.84
CA GLU A 434 -20.73 -41.79 16.68
C GLU A 434 -20.58 -40.70 15.63
N ASN A 435 -21.64 -39.92 15.35
CA ASN A 435 -21.55 -38.81 14.41
C ASN A 435 -20.62 -37.70 14.92
N MET A 436 -20.62 -37.43 16.23
CA MET A 436 -19.67 -36.50 16.85
C MET A 436 -18.23 -37.03 16.81
N LYS A 437 -18.06 -38.35 16.95
CA LYS A 437 -16.76 -39.02 16.81
C LYS A 437 -16.23 -38.90 15.37
N ILE A 438 -17.07 -39.15 14.35
CA ILE A 438 -16.69 -38.98 12.93
C ILE A 438 -16.32 -37.51 12.60
N PHE A 439 -17.03 -36.56 13.22
CA PHE A 439 -16.77 -35.12 13.08
C PHE A 439 -15.47 -34.66 13.76
N THR A 440 -14.99 -35.41 14.75
CA THR A 440 -13.74 -35.13 15.48
C THR A 440 -12.55 -35.97 15.01
N ASP A 441 -12.78 -37.10 14.33
CA ASP A 441 -11.72 -37.98 13.83
C ASP A 441 -11.20 -37.55 12.44
N ASN A 442 -12.07 -37.04 11.54
CA ASN A 442 -11.70 -36.67 10.17
C ASN A 442 -11.18 -35.22 10.02
N VAL A 443 -10.32 -34.78 10.94
CA VAL A 443 -9.80 -33.40 10.95
C VAL A 443 -8.74 -33.23 9.86
N ARG A 444 -8.89 -32.16 9.07
CA ARG A 444 -7.88 -31.71 8.13
C ARG A 444 -6.99 -30.71 8.83
N CYS A 445 -5.68 -30.79 8.64
CA CYS A 445 -4.72 -29.87 9.23
C CYS A 445 -3.64 -29.53 8.22
N SER A 446 -3.24 -28.26 8.14
CA SER A 446 -2.07 -27.85 7.37
C SER A 446 -1.24 -26.84 8.16
N VAL A 447 0.05 -26.80 7.84
CA VAL A 447 0.98 -25.80 8.35
C VAL A 447 1.59 -25.06 7.17
N GLY A 448 1.82 -23.77 7.31
CA GLY A 448 2.43 -22.98 6.27
C GLY A 448 3.16 -21.76 6.79
N ALA A 449 4.02 -21.22 5.94
CA ALA A 449 4.69 -19.96 6.17
C ALA A 449 4.72 -19.17 4.86
N GLY A 450 4.73 -17.85 4.97
CA GLY A 450 4.63 -17.01 3.80
C GLY A 450 4.94 -15.54 4.07
N ILE A 451 4.72 -14.75 3.03
CA ILE A 451 4.81 -13.30 3.05
C ILE A 451 3.41 -12.76 2.74
N ALA A 452 2.91 -11.87 3.59
CA ALA A 452 1.68 -11.14 3.39
C ALA A 452 2.00 -9.67 3.14
N MET A 453 1.40 -9.09 2.11
CA MET A 453 1.56 -7.70 1.70
C MET A 453 0.25 -6.94 1.84
N GLU A 454 0.31 -5.75 2.41
CA GLU A 454 -0.78 -4.77 2.44
C GLU A 454 -0.74 -3.92 1.16
N LEU A 455 -1.76 -4.06 0.31
CA LEU A 455 -1.92 -3.25 -0.90
C LEU A 455 -2.89 -2.09 -0.60
N GLY A 456 -2.34 -1.02 -0.02
CA GLY A 456 -3.14 0.07 0.54
C GLY A 456 -4.08 -0.41 1.65
N SER A 457 -5.10 0.36 2.00
CA SER A 457 -6.08 -0.04 3.02
C SER A 457 -7.19 -0.97 2.49
N VAL A 458 -7.01 -1.57 1.31
CA VAL A 458 -8.10 -2.23 0.55
C VAL A 458 -7.91 -3.73 0.45
N ALA A 459 -6.70 -4.21 0.15
CA ALA A 459 -6.47 -5.62 -0.13
C ALA A 459 -5.22 -6.18 0.56
N ARG A 460 -5.27 -7.48 0.84
CA ARG A 460 -4.17 -8.28 1.38
C ARG A 460 -3.78 -9.33 0.34
N VAL A 461 -2.51 -9.33 -0.04
CA VAL A 461 -1.93 -10.32 -0.96
C VAL A 461 -1.04 -11.26 -0.18
N GLU A 462 -1.18 -12.56 -0.36
CA GLU A 462 -0.38 -13.57 0.34
C GLU A 462 0.37 -14.46 -0.64
N LEU A 463 1.59 -14.80 -0.28
CA LEU A 463 2.38 -15.84 -0.92
C LEU A 463 2.78 -16.87 0.13
N ASN A 464 2.22 -18.08 0.04
CA ASN A 464 2.34 -19.11 1.08
C ASN A 464 2.97 -20.39 0.54
N VAL A 465 3.89 -20.95 1.33
CA VAL A 465 4.34 -22.35 1.22
C VAL A 465 3.57 -23.15 2.27
N ILE A 466 2.88 -24.20 1.84
CA ILE A 466 1.90 -24.90 2.67
C ILE A 466 2.15 -26.41 2.58
N MET A 467 2.13 -27.07 3.72
CA MET A 467 2.23 -28.51 3.85
C MET A 467 0.97 -29.04 4.54
N PRO A 468 0.09 -29.76 3.82
CA PRO A 468 -1.02 -30.47 4.44
C PRO A 468 -0.46 -31.61 5.31
N LEU A 469 -0.82 -31.62 6.60
CA LEU A 469 -0.39 -32.62 7.58
C LEU A 469 -1.40 -33.76 7.68
N LEU A 470 -2.68 -33.41 7.80
CA LEU A 470 -3.79 -34.36 7.90
C LEU A 470 -4.80 -34.07 6.80
N PHE A 471 -5.14 -35.11 6.03
CA PHE A 471 -6.11 -35.04 4.94
C PHE A 471 -6.77 -36.40 4.73
N VAL A 472 -7.97 -36.40 4.15
CA VAL A 472 -8.72 -37.60 3.79
C VAL A 472 -8.51 -37.89 2.30
N ARG A 473 -8.58 -39.18 1.89
CA ARG A 473 -8.29 -39.63 0.50
C ARG A 473 -9.07 -38.88 -0.59
N ASN A 474 -10.28 -38.42 -0.31
CA ASN A 474 -11.13 -37.73 -1.28
C ASN A 474 -10.89 -36.21 -1.35
N ASP A 475 -10.05 -35.65 -0.47
CA ASP A 475 -9.80 -34.20 -0.44
C ASP A 475 -8.94 -33.75 -1.63
N ALA A 476 -9.22 -32.57 -2.17
CA ALA A 476 -8.38 -31.93 -3.17
C ALA A 476 -7.31 -31.07 -2.50
N LEU A 477 -6.05 -31.53 -2.57
CA LEU A 477 -4.91 -30.83 -2.01
C LEU A 477 -4.36 -29.78 -2.98
N ARG A 478 -3.88 -28.67 -2.43
CA ARG A 478 -3.18 -27.62 -3.16
C ARG A 478 -1.91 -27.22 -2.41
N GLN A 479 -0.82 -27.93 -2.72
CA GLN A 479 0.46 -27.84 -1.99
C GLN A 479 1.26 -26.56 -2.30
N PHE A 480 0.99 -25.86 -3.42
CA PHE A 480 1.81 -24.72 -3.84
C PHE A 480 0.99 -23.53 -4.35
N GLN A 481 1.32 -22.34 -3.83
CA GLN A 481 1.02 -21.04 -4.45
C GLN A 481 2.34 -20.51 -5.04
N PHE A 482 2.38 -20.30 -6.36
CA PHE A 482 3.64 -20.14 -7.10
C PHE A 482 4.29 -18.77 -6.97
N GLY A 483 5.63 -18.79 -6.87
CA GLY A 483 6.50 -17.69 -7.27
C GLY A 483 7.05 -17.92 -8.69
N MET A 484 7.32 -16.83 -9.41
CA MET A 484 7.73 -16.83 -10.83
C MET A 484 8.94 -17.71 -11.14
N ILE A 485 9.94 -17.73 -10.25
CA ILE A 485 11.18 -18.51 -10.39
C ILE A 485 10.90 -20.03 -10.34
N LYS A 486 9.93 -20.46 -9.52
CA LYS A 486 9.56 -21.87 -9.40
C LYS A 486 8.85 -22.38 -10.65
N ILE A 487 8.04 -21.54 -11.29
CA ILE A 487 7.36 -21.90 -12.55
C ILE A 487 8.40 -22.11 -13.66
N ILE A 488 9.33 -21.16 -13.84
CA ILE A 488 10.41 -21.27 -14.83
C ILE A 488 11.23 -22.53 -14.60
N THR A 489 11.66 -22.77 -13.36
CA THR A 489 12.48 -23.94 -13.02
C THR A 489 11.74 -25.26 -13.27
N MET A 490 10.49 -25.39 -12.81
CA MET A 490 9.71 -26.62 -12.97
C MET A 490 9.39 -26.92 -14.44
N MET A 491 8.97 -25.90 -15.22
CA MET A 491 8.65 -26.10 -16.64
C MET A 491 9.89 -26.41 -17.47
N THR A 492 11.04 -25.79 -17.14
CA THR A 492 12.31 -26.10 -17.81
C THR A 492 12.76 -27.53 -17.54
N ILE A 493 12.64 -28.00 -16.29
CA ILE A 493 12.94 -29.40 -15.93
C ILE A 493 12.00 -30.36 -16.67
N HIS A 494 10.70 -30.07 -16.67
CA HIS A 494 9.69 -30.89 -17.34
C HIS A 494 9.98 -31.03 -18.84
N CYS A 495 10.20 -29.91 -19.53
CA CYS A 495 10.47 -29.90 -20.97
C CYS A 495 11.82 -30.53 -21.31
N SER A 496 12.85 -30.28 -20.47
CA SER A 496 14.16 -30.90 -20.66
C SER A 496 14.06 -32.42 -20.57
N ARG A 497 13.39 -32.99 -19.56
CA ARG A 497 13.27 -34.46 -19.43
C ARG A 497 12.51 -35.11 -20.60
N GLN A 498 11.67 -34.36 -21.31
CA GLN A 498 10.89 -34.87 -22.44
C GLN A 498 11.62 -34.76 -23.78
N CYS A 499 12.18 -33.59 -24.09
CA CYS A 499 12.82 -33.36 -25.39
C CYS A 499 14.33 -33.66 -25.40
N TRP A 500 14.98 -33.54 -24.24
CA TRP A 500 16.41 -33.79 -24.09
C TRP A 500 16.71 -34.44 -22.74
N PRO A 501 16.29 -35.71 -22.55
CA PRO A 501 16.60 -36.43 -21.33
C PRO A 501 18.12 -36.46 -21.11
N PRO A 502 18.61 -36.03 -19.94
CA PRO A 502 20.04 -35.93 -19.66
C PRO A 502 20.72 -37.31 -19.59
N GLU A 503 19.94 -38.39 -19.51
CA GLU A 503 20.44 -39.76 -19.53
C GLU A 503 20.89 -40.21 -20.94
N GLU A 504 20.35 -39.62 -22.02
CA GLU A 504 20.52 -40.13 -23.39
C GLU A 504 21.59 -39.41 -24.23
N SER A 505 21.91 -38.14 -23.91
CA SER A 505 22.86 -37.34 -24.71
C SER A 505 23.80 -36.53 -23.83
N PHE A 506 25.09 -36.51 -24.19
CA PHE A 506 26.10 -35.70 -23.52
C PHE A 506 25.74 -34.20 -23.59
N GLY A 507 25.27 -33.71 -24.74
CA GLY A 507 24.83 -32.32 -24.90
C GLY A 507 23.61 -31.97 -24.04
N ALA A 508 22.67 -32.90 -23.89
CA ALA A 508 21.51 -32.73 -23.00
C ALA A 508 21.94 -32.67 -21.53
N LYS A 509 22.86 -33.55 -21.12
CA LYS A 509 23.44 -33.57 -19.77
C LYS A 509 24.17 -32.27 -19.43
N VAL A 510 24.96 -31.73 -20.36
CA VAL A 510 25.67 -30.46 -20.19
C VAL A 510 24.68 -29.30 -20.02
N ASN A 511 23.68 -29.17 -20.89
CA ASN A 511 22.68 -28.10 -20.78
C ASN A 511 21.87 -28.17 -19.49
N PHE A 512 21.46 -29.38 -19.09
CA PHE A 512 20.72 -29.61 -17.85
C PHE A 512 21.57 -29.24 -16.63
N CYS A 513 22.82 -29.71 -16.55
CA CYS A 513 23.73 -29.36 -15.46
C CYS A 513 24.01 -27.85 -15.42
N LEU A 514 24.25 -27.23 -16.58
CA LEU A 514 24.52 -25.80 -16.69
C LEU A 514 23.32 -24.97 -16.21
N PHE A 515 22.08 -25.37 -16.54
CA PHE A 515 20.87 -24.70 -16.04
C PHE A 515 20.78 -24.74 -14.51
N PHE A 516 21.04 -25.89 -13.88
CA PHE A 516 21.03 -26.01 -12.41
C PHE A 516 22.16 -25.22 -11.76
N ILE A 517 23.36 -25.23 -12.33
CA ILE A 517 24.49 -24.44 -11.85
C ILE A 517 24.13 -22.96 -11.88
N LEU A 518 23.64 -22.44 -13.01
CA LEU A 518 23.26 -21.03 -13.14
C LEU A 518 22.08 -20.65 -12.23
N SER A 519 21.11 -21.54 -12.06
CA SER A 519 19.98 -21.33 -11.13
C SER A 519 20.45 -21.29 -9.67
N GLY A 520 21.34 -22.20 -9.28
CA GLY A 520 21.97 -22.22 -7.96
C GLY A 520 22.84 -20.99 -7.71
N CYS A 521 23.66 -20.59 -8.69
CA CYS A 521 24.47 -19.37 -8.64
C CYS A 521 23.59 -18.13 -8.48
N THR A 522 22.47 -18.06 -9.20
CA THR A 522 21.52 -16.95 -9.09
C THR A 522 21.00 -16.80 -7.67
N LEU A 523 20.58 -17.90 -7.05
CA LEU A 523 20.11 -17.87 -5.67
C LEU A 523 21.23 -17.52 -4.69
N PHE A 524 22.41 -18.14 -4.85
CA PHE A 524 23.56 -17.91 -4.00
C PHE A 524 24.03 -16.46 -4.02
N HIS A 525 24.26 -15.89 -5.21
CA HIS A 525 24.74 -14.52 -5.36
C HIS A 525 23.68 -13.49 -4.98
N PHE A 526 22.39 -13.79 -5.20
CA PHE A 526 21.31 -12.93 -4.72
C PHE A 526 21.31 -12.83 -3.19
N ILE A 527 21.39 -13.97 -2.49
CA ILE A 527 21.45 -14.00 -1.03
C ILE A 527 22.73 -13.32 -0.53
N SER A 528 23.87 -13.61 -1.14
CA SER A 528 25.17 -13.03 -0.76
C SER A 528 25.19 -11.50 -0.92
N ALA A 529 24.64 -10.98 -2.03
CA ALA A 529 24.54 -9.55 -2.26
C ALA A 529 23.67 -8.82 -1.21
N ILE A 530 22.70 -9.52 -0.62
CA ILE A 530 21.88 -9.02 0.48
C ILE A 530 22.65 -9.09 1.80
N SER A 531 23.24 -10.26 2.12
CA SER A 531 23.82 -10.55 3.42
C SER A 531 25.12 -9.82 3.70
N GLU A 532 26.01 -9.72 2.71
CA GLU A 532 27.27 -8.95 2.85
C GLU A 532 26.99 -7.44 2.87
N GLY A 533 26.03 -7.03 2.04
CA GLY A 533 25.68 -5.64 1.86
C GLY A 533 26.79 -4.81 1.20
N PRO A 534 26.59 -3.49 1.08
CA PRO A 534 27.41 -2.66 0.20
C PRO A 534 28.77 -2.24 0.78
N GLY A 535 29.00 -2.46 2.07
CA GLY A 535 30.10 -1.83 2.81
C GLY A 535 29.75 -0.39 3.21
N PHE A 536 29.66 -0.14 4.52
CA PHE A 536 29.36 1.18 5.07
C PHE A 536 30.61 1.83 5.64
N LEU A 537 30.77 3.13 5.39
CA LEU A 537 31.78 3.91 6.07
C LEU A 537 31.45 3.97 7.58
N PRO A 538 32.46 3.91 8.47
CA PRO A 538 32.27 4.10 9.91
C PRO A 538 31.53 5.41 10.21
N LEU A 539 30.72 5.42 11.28
CA LEU A 539 30.11 6.66 11.74
C LEU A 539 31.21 7.60 12.25
N LYS A 540 31.06 8.90 12.02
CA LYS A 540 32.06 9.91 12.36
C LYS A 540 33.45 9.68 11.76
N TRP A 541 33.53 8.99 10.62
CA TRP A 541 34.79 8.75 9.94
C TRP A 541 35.51 10.08 9.59
N MET A 542 36.83 10.09 9.79
CA MET A 542 37.74 11.20 9.49
C MET A 542 38.94 10.68 8.69
N PRO A 543 39.52 11.49 7.79
CA PRO A 543 40.74 11.13 7.09
C PRO A 543 41.92 11.02 8.07
N GLU A 544 42.92 10.19 7.74
CA GLU A 544 44.15 10.03 8.54
C GLU A 544 44.89 11.36 8.71
N LYS A 545 44.97 12.16 7.64
CA LYS A 545 45.53 13.51 7.67
C LYS A 545 44.39 14.52 7.77
N ILE A 546 44.39 15.32 8.84
CA ILE A 546 43.38 16.36 9.07
C ILE A 546 43.35 17.40 7.94
N THR A 547 44.49 17.66 7.30
CA THR A 547 44.60 18.56 6.13
C THR A 547 43.75 18.12 4.95
N ASP A 548 43.41 16.84 4.84
CA ASP A 548 42.64 16.30 3.71
C ASP A 548 41.14 16.59 3.82
N THR A 549 40.68 17.05 5.01
CA THR A 549 39.29 17.45 5.24
C THR A 549 38.83 18.55 4.27
N GLN A 550 39.75 19.41 3.80
CA GLN A 550 39.48 20.47 2.84
C GLN A 550 39.06 19.94 1.45
N PHE A 551 39.43 18.71 1.12
CA PHE A 551 39.10 18.08 -0.16
C PHE A 551 37.89 17.15 -0.08
N LEU A 552 37.33 16.96 1.11
CA LEU A 552 36.27 16.00 1.39
C LEU A 552 34.95 16.69 1.72
N GLN A 553 33.86 15.94 1.59
CA GLN A 553 32.52 16.44 1.89
C GLN A 553 32.06 15.92 3.24
N TYR A 554 31.58 16.83 4.09
CA TYR A 554 30.99 16.45 5.36
C TYR A 554 29.56 15.92 5.20
N CYS A 555 29.24 14.83 5.90
CA CYS A 555 27.90 14.25 5.98
C CYS A 555 27.32 14.50 7.38
N THR A 556 26.34 15.41 7.46
CA THR A 556 25.71 15.78 8.75
C THR A 556 24.99 14.63 9.43
N ILE A 557 24.40 13.71 8.66
CA ILE A 557 23.64 12.56 9.19
C ILE A 557 24.59 11.52 9.82
N CYS A 558 25.74 11.27 9.20
CA CYS A 558 26.73 10.31 9.71
C CYS A 558 27.75 10.98 10.65
N GLN A 559 27.67 12.31 10.82
CA GLN A 559 28.57 13.14 11.61
C GLN A 559 30.06 12.94 11.27
N GLY A 560 30.38 12.72 9.99
CA GLY A 560 31.74 12.46 9.52
C GLY A 560 31.95 12.85 8.06
N TYR A 561 33.20 12.80 7.59
CA TYR A 561 33.52 13.05 6.20
C TYR A 561 33.19 11.84 5.32
N LYS A 562 32.93 12.09 4.04
CA LYS A 562 32.79 11.06 3.02
C LYS A 562 34.16 10.75 2.46
N ALA A 563 34.63 9.51 2.63
CA ALA A 563 35.81 9.00 1.94
C ALA A 563 35.65 9.12 0.40
N PRO A 564 36.76 9.14 -0.37
CA PRO A 564 36.70 9.09 -1.83
C PRO A 564 35.76 7.99 -2.34
N ARG A 565 34.97 8.30 -3.37
CA ARG A 565 33.95 7.41 -3.97
C ARG A 565 32.80 6.97 -3.05
N SER A 566 32.72 7.49 -1.82
CA SER A 566 31.61 7.19 -0.90
C SER A 566 30.47 8.22 -1.02
N HIS A 567 29.24 7.74 -0.95
CA HIS A 567 28.05 8.59 -0.99
C HIS A 567 27.02 8.20 0.06
N HIS A 568 26.27 9.19 0.53
CA HIS A 568 25.25 8.96 1.55
C HIS A 568 23.95 8.50 0.88
N CYS A 569 23.55 7.27 1.16
CA CYS A 569 22.26 6.77 0.73
C CYS A 569 21.18 7.15 1.75
N ARG A 570 20.17 7.90 1.30
CA ARG A 570 19.02 8.28 2.15
C ARG A 570 18.19 7.07 2.59
N LYS A 571 18.08 6.03 1.76
CA LYS A 571 17.29 4.81 2.05
C LYS A 571 17.99 3.94 3.11
N CYS A 572 19.32 3.76 3.01
CA CYS A 572 20.10 3.04 4.02
C CYS A 572 20.50 3.91 5.23
N ASN A 573 20.31 5.23 5.15
CA ASN A 573 20.68 6.22 6.17
C ASN A 573 22.16 6.16 6.60
N ARG A 574 23.05 5.78 5.67
CA ARG A 574 24.49 5.59 5.90
C ARG A 574 25.29 6.02 4.67
N CYS A 575 26.55 6.40 4.89
CA CYS A 575 27.51 6.54 3.80
C CYS A 575 27.99 5.15 3.36
N VAL A 576 27.88 4.89 2.06
CA VAL A 576 28.21 3.62 1.41
C VAL A 576 29.51 3.79 0.64
N LEU A 577 30.43 2.83 0.80
CA LEU A 577 31.69 2.77 0.07
C LEU A 577 31.43 2.42 -1.40
N LYS A 578 32.13 3.10 -2.32
CA LYS A 578 31.95 2.93 -3.79
C LYS A 578 30.47 2.84 -4.19
N MET A 579 29.64 3.75 -3.68
CA MET A 579 28.19 3.65 -3.86
C MET A 579 27.84 3.80 -5.34
N ASP A 580 27.17 2.78 -5.87
CA ASP A 580 26.60 2.81 -7.21
C ASP A 580 25.17 3.32 -7.16
N HIS A 581 24.25 2.47 -6.75
CA HIS A 581 22.85 2.83 -6.59
C HIS A 581 22.22 2.08 -5.41
N HIS A 582 20.99 2.48 -5.06
CA HIS A 582 20.18 1.71 -4.13
C HIS A 582 19.21 0.82 -4.92
N CYS A 583 19.40 -0.49 -4.85
CA CYS A 583 18.62 -1.45 -5.59
C CYS A 583 17.40 -1.91 -4.77
N PRO A 584 16.16 -1.66 -5.23
CA PRO A 584 14.95 -2.09 -4.53
C PRO A 584 14.83 -3.61 -4.38
N TRP A 585 15.39 -4.37 -5.33
CA TRP A 585 15.21 -5.83 -5.42
C TRP A 585 16.01 -6.61 -4.38
N ILE A 586 17.22 -6.15 -4.05
CA ILE A 586 18.03 -6.69 -2.94
C ILE A 586 17.79 -5.90 -1.65
N ASN A 587 16.95 -4.85 -1.71
CA ASN A 587 16.66 -3.93 -0.61
C ASN A 587 17.93 -3.38 0.07
N ASN A 588 18.97 -3.14 -0.72
CA ASN A 588 20.26 -2.68 -0.24
C ASN A 588 20.96 -1.83 -1.30
N CYS A 589 22.00 -1.10 -0.92
CA CYS A 589 22.85 -0.49 -1.95
C CYS A 589 23.70 -1.55 -2.64
N VAL A 590 24.07 -1.26 -3.88
CA VAL A 590 25.20 -1.88 -4.56
C VAL A 590 26.40 -0.96 -4.29
N GLY A 591 27.43 -1.52 -3.68
CA GLY A 591 28.63 -0.80 -3.25
C GLY A 591 29.86 -1.70 -3.25
N HIS A 592 30.93 -1.24 -2.62
CA HIS A 592 32.25 -1.90 -2.65
C HIS A 592 32.17 -3.41 -2.36
N HIS A 593 31.52 -3.81 -1.28
CA HIS A 593 31.57 -5.20 -0.80
C HIS A 593 30.72 -6.17 -1.63
N ASN A 594 29.54 -5.75 -2.11
CA ASN A 594 28.61 -6.66 -2.80
C ASN A 594 28.54 -6.45 -4.32
N HIS A 595 29.38 -5.59 -4.93
CA HIS A 595 29.33 -5.32 -6.37
C HIS A 595 29.55 -6.59 -7.22
N GLY A 596 30.51 -7.43 -6.80
CA GLY A 596 30.81 -8.71 -7.44
C GLY A 596 29.61 -9.66 -7.39
N HIS A 597 29.08 -9.92 -6.20
CA HIS A 597 27.88 -10.77 -6.02
C HIS A 597 26.67 -10.23 -6.78
N PHE A 598 26.42 -8.92 -6.75
CA PHE A 598 25.30 -8.34 -7.49
C PHE A 598 25.44 -8.56 -9.00
N THR A 599 26.63 -8.37 -9.56
CA THR A 599 26.86 -8.55 -10.99
C THR A 599 26.79 -10.03 -11.40
N ALA A 600 27.35 -10.93 -10.58
CA ALA A 600 27.26 -12.37 -10.77
C ALA A 600 25.81 -12.88 -10.74
N PHE A 601 24.99 -12.35 -9.82
CA PHE A 601 23.54 -12.61 -9.77
C PHE A 601 22.83 -12.23 -11.08
N LEU A 602 23.10 -11.03 -11.61
CA LEU A 602 22.50 -10.60 -12.88
C LEU A 602 22.93 -11.50 -14.04
N ALA A 603 24.22 -11.82 -14.13
CA ALA A 603 24.77 -12.68 -15.18
C ALA A 603 24.20 -14.10 -15.13
N SER A 604 24.12 -14.71 -13.94
CA SER A 604 23.59 -16.06 -13.78
C SER A 604 22.09 -16.12 -14.03
N ALA A 605 21.32 -15.08 -13.66
CA ALA A 605 19.89 -15.00 -13.93
C ALA A 605 19.59 -14.93 -15.44
N VAL A 606 20.30 -14.05 -16.16
CA VAL A 606 20.17 -13.89 -17.61
C VAL A 606 20.61 -15.17 -18.33
N GLY A 607 21.73 -15.78 -17.92
CA GLY A 607 22.21 -17.04 -18.47
C GLY A 607 21.24 -18.19 -18.25
N GLY A 608 20.74 -18.37 -17.01
CA GLY A 608 19.78 -19.42 -16.67
C GLY A 608 18.46 -19.29 -17.44
N CYS A 609 17.93 -18.07 -17.56
CA CYS A 609 16.73 -17.81 -18.36
C CYS A 609 16.98 -18.01 -19.87
N SER A 610 18.18 -17.70 -20.39
CA SER A 610 18.51 -17.92 -21.80
C SER A 610 18.52 -19.42 -22.14
N ILE A 611 19.12 -20.24 -21.27
CA ILE A 611 19.09 -21.71 -21.41
C ILE A 611 17.65 -22.23 -21.29
N SER A 612 16.88 -21.71 -20.33
CA SER A 612 15.47 -22.05 -20.17
C SER A 612 14.66 -21.77 -21.45
N VAL A 613 14.80 -20.58 -22.04
CA VAL A 613 14.13 -20.23 -23.31
C VAL A 613 14.53 -21.19 -24.41
N PHE A 614 15.82 -21.53 -24.53
CA PHE A 614 16.29 -22.50 -25.52
C PHE A 614 15.59 -23.86 -25.33
N ILE A 615 15.60 -24.43 -24.12
CA ILE A 615 14.97 -25.72 -23.81
C ILE A 615 13.46 -25.70 -24.09
N LEU A 616 12.77 -24.66 -23.62
CA LEU A 616 11.32 -24.53 -23.77
C LEU A 616 10.92 -24.33 -25.24
N PHE A 617 11.69 -23.54 -25.98
CA PHE A 617 11.45 -23.32 -27.41
C PHE A 617 11.70 -24.59 -28.22
N SER A 618 12.80 -25.31 -27.97
CA SER A 618 13.05 -26.62 -28.57
C SER A 618 11.90 -27.59 -28.32
N TRP A 619 11.34 -27.60 -27.11
CA TRP A 619 10.19 -28.42 -26.78
C TRP A 619 8.93 -28.08 -27.60
N VAL A 620 8.64 -26.79 -27.77
CA VAL A 620 7.52 -26.33 -28.61
C VAL A 620 7.75 -26.73 -30.07
N VAL A 621 8.97 -26.59 -30.60
CA VAL A 621 9.30 -27.00 -31.97
C VAL A 621 9.14 -28.50 -32.17
N THR A 622 9.58 -29.33 -31.21
CA THR A 622 9.39 -30.79 -31.26
C THR A 622 7.91 -31.16 -31.23
N LEU A 623 7.09 -30.47 -30.43
CA LEU A 623 5.64 -30.69 -30.38
C LEU A 623 4.94 -30.32 -31.70
N LEU A 624 5.39 -29.26 -32.37
CA LEU A 624 4.84 -28.79 -33.65
C LEU A 624 5.43 -29.53 -34.86
N SER A 625 6.42 -30.41 -34.66
CA SER A 625 7.05 -31.16 -35.74
C SER A 625 6.13 -32.27 -36.27
N VAL A 626 6.23 -32.56 -37.56
CA VAL A 626 5.47 -33.65 -38.23
C VAL A 626 6.01 -35.06 -37.87
N LYS A 627 7.14 -35.11 -37.15
CA LYS A 627 7.75 -36.36 -36.68
C LYS A 627 7.00 -36.91 -35.46
N PRO A 628 6.97 -38.24 -35.26
CA PRO A 628 6.40 -38.83 -34.07
C PRO A 628 7.10 -38.26 -32.82
N ILE A 629 6.30 -37.74 -31.89
CA ILE A 629 6.81 -37.16 -30.64
C ILE A 629 7.37 -38.26 -29.73
N PRO A 630 8.52 -38.05 -29.06
CA PRO A 630 9.15 -39.06 -28.21
C PRO A 630 8.45 -39.24 -26.84
N PHE A 631 7.34 -38.54 -26.59
CA PHE A 631 6.60 -38.54 -25.32
C PHE A 631 5.09 -38.43 -25.55
N PRO A 632 4.25 -38.78 -24.56
CA PRO A 632 2.80 -38.65 -24.65
C PRO A 632 2.36 -37.22 -24.97
N SER A 633 1.25 -37.06 -25.69
CA SER A 633 0.70 -35.75 -26.01
C SER A 633 0.43 -34.94 -24.74
N PRO A 634 1.03 -33.74 -24.60
CA PRO A 634 0.87 -32.94 -23.39
C PRO A 634 -0.56 -32.39 -23.29
N PRO A 635 -1.16 -32.31 -22.08
CA PRO A 635 -2.42 -31.62 -21.87
C PRO A 635 -2.33 -30.15 -22.30
N PHE A 636 -3.42 -29.59 -22.84
CA PHE A 636 -3.49 -28.19 -23.30
C PHE A 636 -2.98 -27.18 -22.25
N PHE A 637 -3.27 -27.42 -20.98
CA PHE A 637 -2.81 -26.57 -19.88
C PHE A 637 -1.28 -26.50 -19.75
N ILE A 638 -0.56 -27.61 -20.01
CA ILE A 638 0.91 -27.63 -19.98
C ILE A 638 1.47 -26.77 -21.11
N LEU A 639 0.89 -26.84 -22.31
CA LEU A 639 1.28 -25.98 -23.43
C LEU A 639 1.12 -24.49 -23.08
N VAL A 640 0.00 -24.10 -22.48
CA VAL A 640 -0.24 -22.72 -22.03
C VAL A 640 0.81 -22.29 -21.00
N LEU A 641 1.13 -23.15 -20.03
CA LEU A 641 2.16 -22.87 -19.02
C LEU A 641 3.55 -22.71 -19.64
N VAL A 642 3.92 -23.53 -20.63
CA VAL A 642 5.20 -23.43 -21.32
C VAL A 642 5.31 -22.12 -22.09
N ILE A 643 4.28 -21.74 -22.86
CA ILE A 643 4.24 -20.46 -23.60
C ILE A 643 4.35 -19.28 -22.64
N PHE A 644 3.58 -19.32 -21.55
CA PHE A 644 3.66 -18.30 -20.51
C PHE A 644 5.07 -18.21 -19.90
N THR A 645 5.70 -19.36 -19.63
CA THR A 645 7.05 -19.43 -19.07
C THR A 645 8.12 -18.89 -20.02
N ILE A 646 7.99 -19.13 -21.33
CA ILE A 646 8.83 -18.52 -22.36
C ILE A 646 8.71 -16.99 -22.29
N GLY A 647 7.48 -16.47 -22.26
CA GLY A 647 7.23 -15.02 -22.14
C GLY A 647 7.86 -14.41 -20.89
N LEU A 648 7.74 -15.09 -19.74
CA LEU A 648 8.39 -14.64 -18.49
C LEU A 648 9.91 -14.65 -18.59
N SER A 649 10.49 -15.70 -19.15
CA SER A 649 11.95 -15.85 -19.27
C SER A 649 12.53 -14.81 -20.22
N ILE A 650 11.86 -14.51 -21.33
CA ILE A 650 12.23 -13.41 -22.24
C ILE A 650 12.13 -12.06 -21.52
N GLY A 651 11.07 -11.84 -20.74
CA GLY A 651 10.92 -10.62 -19.94
C GLY A 651 12.09 -10.40 -18.98
N VAL A 652 12.55 -11.46 -18.30
CA VAL A 652 13.73 -11.42 -17.44
C VAL A 652 15.00 -11.12 -18.25
N ILE A 653 15.22 -11.80 -19.38
CA ILE A 653 16.39 -11.57 -20.24
C ILE A 653 16.46 -10.11 -20.69
N LEU A 654 15.36 -9.53 -21.16
CA LEU A 654 15.34 -8.15 -21.63
C LEU A 654 15.57 -7.14 -20.50
N THR A 655 14.84 -7.28 -19.39
CA THR A 655 14.87 -6.29 -18.31
C THR A 655 16.14 -6.41 -17.45
N VAL A 656 16.46 -7.62 -16.99
CA VAL A 656 17.66 -7.89 -16.18
C VAL A 656 18.91 -7.84 -17.04
N GLY A 657 18.84 -8.23 -18.32
CA GLY A 657 19.95 -8.11 -19.26
C GLY A 657 20.32 -6.66 -19.57
N MET A 658 19.34 -5.76 -19.68
CA MET A 658 19.62 -4.33 -19.81
C MET A 658 20.35 -3.77 -18.58
N LEU A 659 19.94 -4.19 -17.37
CA LEU A 659 20.62 -3.81 -16.15
C LEU A 659 22.05 -4.38 -16.08
N LEU A 660 22.23 -5.65 -16.47
CA LEU A 660 23.55 -6.27 -16.58
C LEU A 660 24.44 -5.50 -17.55
N PHE A 661 23.92 -5.10 -18.72
CA PHE A 661 24.67 -4.30 -19.68
C PHE A 661 25.19 -2.98 -19.10
N PHE A 662 24.34 -2.23 -18.38
CA PHE A 662 24.77 -1.00 -17.72
C PHE A 662 25.82 -1.25 -16.64
N GLN A 663 25.65 -2.29 -15.83
CA GLN A 663 26.63 -2.68 -14.81
C GLN A 663 27.96 -3.08 -15.44
N MET A 664 27.95 -3.84 -16.53
CA MET A 664 29.17 -4.19 -17.26
C MET A 664 29.88 -2.95 -17.83
N LYS A 665 29.13 -2.00 -18.40
CA LYS A 665 29.69 -0.73 -18.88
C LYS A 665 30.32 0.09 -17.75
N ALA A 666 29.64 0.16 -16.60
CA ALA A 666 30.12 0.82 -15.39
C ALA A 666 31.44 0.18 -14.91
N ILE A 667 31.50 -1.16 -14.86
CA ILE A 667 32.70 -1.92 -14.49
C ILE A 667 33.83 -1.69 -15.48
N LEU A 668 33.59 -1.79 -16.79
CA LEU A 668 34.61 -1.59 -17.83
C LEU A 668 35.24 -0.19 -17.79
N THR A 669 34.48 0.82 -17.38
CA THR A 669 34.96 2.20 -17.21
C THR A 669 35.39 2.53 -15.78
N ASN A 670 35.27 1.57 -14.84
CA ASN A 670 35.42 1.73 -13.39
C ASN A 670 34.68 2.95 -12.80
N LYS A 671 33.54 3.31 -13.38
CA LYS A 671 32.70 4.41 -12.90
C LYS A 671 31.43 3.84 -12.30
N THR A 672 31.01 4.38 -11.16
CA THR A 672 29.65 4.17 -10.69
C THR A 672 28.66 5.10 -11.41
N GLU A 673 27.37 4.82 -11.35
CA GLU A 673 26.33 5.70 -11.92
C GLU A 673 26.41 7.13 -11.37
N ILE A 674 26.74 7.29 -10.09
CA ILE A 674 26.94 8.60 -9.46
C ILE A 674 28.18 9.29 -10.02
N GLU A 675 29.27 8.55 -10.21
CA GLU A 675 30.54 9.07 -10.72
C GLU A 675 30.44 9.48 -12.19
N ASP A 676 29.76 8.69 -13.02
CA ASP A 676 29.58 9.01 -14.45
C ASP A 676 28.84 10.35 -14.61
N TRP A 677 27.84 10.61 -13.76
CA TRP A 677 27.14 11.90 -13.74
C TRP A 677 28.02 13.08 -13.24
N ILE A 678 28.96 12.82 -12.32
CA ILE A 678 29.93 13.86 -11.88
C ILE A 678 30.88 14.20 -13.04
N VAL A 679 31.32 13.17 -13.78
CA VAL A 679 32.23 13.31 -14.93
C VAL A 679 31.55 14.04 -16.07
N GLU A 680 30.31 13.68 -16.42
CA GLU A 680 29.53 14.37 -17.46
C GLU A 680 29.42 15.87 -17.19
N LYS A 681 29.18 16.24 -15.93
CA LYS A 681 29.17 17.65 -15.50
C LYS A 681 30.52 18.32 -15.56
N ALA A 682 31.59 17.59 -15.25
CA ALA A 682 32.94 18.11 -15.33
C ALA A 682 33.29 18.48 -16.78
N TYR A 683 32.83 17.67 -17.76
CA TYR A 683 32.95 17.99 -19.18
C TYR A 683 32.10 19.20 -19.57
N HIS A 684 30.83 19.26 -19.16
CA HIS A 684 29.98 20.43 -19.45
C HIS A 684 30.52 21.74 -18.89
N ARG A 685 31.15 21.73 -17.71
CA ARG A 685 31.77 22.93 -17.11
C ARG A 685 32.97 23.46 -17.90
N ARG A 686 33.62 22.58 -18.66
CA ARG A 686 34.81 22.87 -19.48
C ARG A 686 34.48 22.88 -20.98
N PHE A 687 33.18 22.91 -21.33
CA PHE A 687 32.77 22.96 -22.72
C PHE A 687 33.21 24.30 -23.33
N GLY A 688 34.06 24.25 -24.36
CA GLY A 688 34.65 25.43 -25.00
C GLY A 688 35.96 25.93 -24.39
N THR A 689 36.50 25.25 -23.38
CA THR A 689 37.87 25.48 -22.87
C THR A 689 38.81 24.37 -23.34
N ASP A 690 40.11 24.64 -23.46
CA ASP A 690 41.11 23.62 -23.81
C ASP A 690 41.37 22.59 -22.70
N GLU A 691 40.90 22.86 -21.48
CA GLU A 691 41.05 21.97 -20.33
C GLU A 691 40.10 20.76 -20.39
N LYS A 692 40.64 19.54 -20.28
CA LYS A 692 39.85 18.30 -20.18
C LYS A 692 39.92 17.72 -18.77
N PHE A 693 38.77 17.30 -18.24
CA PHE A 693 38.73 16.58 -16.98
C PHE A 693 39.20 15.13 -17.18
N VAL A 694 40.16 14.67 -16.39
CA VAL A 694 40.67 13.29 -16.44
C VAL A 694 40.13 12.50 -15.26
N TYR A 695 39.43 11.40 -15.53
CA TYR A 695 38.84 10.57 -14.49
C TYR A 695 39.92 9.69 -13.81
N PRO A 696 40.06 9.73 -12.47
CA PRO A 696 41.25 9.21 -11.80
C PRO A 696 41.32 7.68 -11.67
N TYR A 697 40.19 6.96 -11.69
CA TYR A 697 40.13 5.56 -11.25
C TYR A 697 40.16 4.52 -12.40
N SER A 698 40.16 4.93 -13.66
CA SER A 698 40.13 4.00 -14.80
C SER A 698 41.54 3.80 -15.38
N LYS A 699 42.18 2.66 -15.08
CA LYS A 699 43.55 2.31 -15.56
C LYS A 699 43.55 1.30 -16.73
N GLY A 700 42.40 1.11 -17.39
CA GLY A 700 42.21 0.18 -18.51
C GLY A 700 41.23 -0.96 -18.19
N TRP A 701 40.60 -1.53 -19.22
CA TRP A 701 39.47 -2.44 -19.06
C TRP A 701 39.81 -3.71 -18.26
N LEU A 702 40.99 -4.32 -18.46
CA LEU A 702 41.44 -5.49 -17.70
C LEU A 702 41.60 -5.19 -16.20
N PHE A 703 42.22 -4.05 -15.90
CA PHE A 703 42.41 -3.60 -14.53
C PHE A 703 41.06 -3.33 -13.86
N ASN A 704 40.18 -2.63 -14.56
CA ASN A 704 38.85 -2.25 -14.09
C ASN A 704 37.97 -3.49 -13.82
N MET A 705 38.05 -4.52 -14.66
CA MET A 705 37.34 -5.79 -14.47
C MET A 705 37.83 -6.52 -13.21
N LYS A 706 39.15 -6.59 -12.98
CA LYS A 706 39.74 -7.26 -11.80
C LYS A 706 39.36 -6.59 -10.47
N GLN A 707 38.87 -5.34 -10.48
CA GLN A 707 38.38 -4.64 -9.29
C GLN A 707 37.01 -5.14 -8.81
N VAL A 708 36.27 -5.88 -9.64
CA VAL A 708 34.91 -6.37 -9.33
C VAL A 708 34.80 -7.88 -9.49
N PHE A 709 35.48 -8.45 -10.49
CA PHE A 709 35.48 -9.89 -10.75
C PHE A 709 36.70 -10.55 -10.11
N THR A 710 36.53 -10.95 -8.85
CA THR A 710 37.38 -11.91 -8.15
C THR A 710 36.70 -13.28 -8.18
N TRP A 711 37.48 -14.36 -7.98
CA TRP A 711 36.94 -15.73 -8.03
C TRP A 711 35.81 -15.97 -7.01
N ASP A 712 35.92 -15.35 -5.84
CA ASP A 712 34.97 -15.45 -4.74
C ASP A 712 34.02 -14.23 -4.64
N CYS A 713 34.07 -13.31 -5.62
CA CYS A 713 33.36 -12.03 -5.58
C CYS A 713 33.73 -11.11 -4.40
N SER A 714 34.85 -11.37 -3.71
CA SER A 714 35.37 -10.51 -2.66
C SER A 714 35.83 -9.14 -3.19
N PRO A 715 35.63 -8.06 -2.40
CA PRO A 715 36.08 -6.72 -2.78
C PRO A 715 37.62 -6.60 -2.75
N VAL A 716 38.18 -5.93 -3.77
CA VAL A 716 39.62 -5.63 -3.82
C VAL A 716 39.92 -4.30 -3.13
N GLY A 717 40.73 -4.33 -2.07
CA GLY A 717 41.15 -3.14 -1.32
C GLY A 717 40.17 -2.71 -0.22
N ASP A 718 40.51 -1.65 0.51
CA ASP A 718 39.81 -1.20 1.73
C ASP A 718 38.52 -0.38 1.46
N GLY A 719 38.28 0.01 0.20
CA GLY A 719 37.14 0.83 -0.21
C GLY A 719 37.27 2.32 0.11
N ILE A 720 38.43 2.75 0.64
CA ILE A 720 38.74 4.14 1.02
C ILE A 720 39.86 4.69 0.14
N HIS A 721 40.93 3.92 -0.03
CA HIS A 721 42.08 4.23 -0.86
C HIS A 721 42.00 3.49 -2.18
N TRP A 722 42.13 4.23 -3.28
CA TRP A 722 41.90 3.70 -4.61
C TRP A 722 43.15 3.82 -5.48
N PRO A 723 43.47 2.82 -6.31
CA PRO A 723 44.50 2.99 -7.32
C PRO A 723 44.08 4.08 -8.32
N VAL A 724 44.92 5.11 -8.48
CA VAL A 724 44.70 6.24 -9.40
C VAL A 724 45.73 6.24 -10.53
N ILE A 725 45.43 6.93 -11.63
CA ILE A 725 46.39 7.25 -12.70
C ILE A 725 47.40 8.30 -12.21
N ASP A 726 48.61 8.31 -12.78
CA ASP A 726 49.75 9.08 -12.27
C ASP A 726 49.54 10.61 -12.33
N SER A 727 48.66 11.09 -13.21
CA SER A 727 48.31 12.52 -13.31
C SER A 727 47.28 13.00 -12.28
N CYS A 728 46.77 12.11 -11.43
CA CYS A 728 45.66 12.40 -10.52
C CYS A 728 45.95 11.95 -9.07
N ASP A 729 45.27 12.58 -8.11
CA ASP A 729 45.25 12.17 -6.70
C ASP A 729 43.89 11.55 -6.28
N GLN A 730 43.85 10.97 -5.06
CA GLN A 730 42.64 10.35 -4.46
C GLN A 730 41.43 11.29 -4.40
N PHE A 731 41.67 12.59 -4.35
CA PHE A 731 40.65 13.60 -4.14
C PHE A 731 40.24 14.31 -5.44
N THR A 732 40.87 14.02 -6.58
CA THR A 732 40.61 14.68 -7.87
C THR A 732 39.12 14.77 -8.20
N LEU A 733 38.38 13.66 -8.08
CA LEU A 733 36.94 13.63 -8.32
C LEU A 733 36.15 14.40 -7.24
N THR A 734 36.58 14.31 -5.98
CA THR A 734 35.90 14.97 -4.84
C THR A 734 36.10 16.49 -4.88
N LYS A 735 37.30 16.96 -5.25
CA LYS A 735 37.64 18.36 -5.52
C LYS A 735 36.74 18.91 -6.62
N GLU A 736 36.64 18.22 -7.76
CA GLU A 736 35.72 18.60 -8.84
C GLU A 736 34.27 18.68 -8.34
N GLN A 737 33.81 17.72 -7.53
CA GLN A 737 32.47 17.74 -6.96
C GLN A 737 32.24 18.91 -5.98
N LEU A 738 33.26 19.34 -5.23
CA LEU A 738 33.20 20.52 -4.37
C LEU A 738 33.04 21.79 -5.22
N VAL A 739 33.82 21.94 -6.30
CA VAL A 739 33.68 23.11 -7.20
C VAL A 739 32.30 23.11 -7.87
N GLN A 740 31.81 21.95 -8.33
CA GLN A 740 30.44 21.84 -8.88
C GLN A 740 29.36 22.29 -7.88
N LYS A 741 29.56 22.04 -6.58
CA LYS A 741 28.65 22.50 -5.52
C LYS A 741 28.74 24.00 -5.28
N VAL A 742 29.94 24.56 -5.34
CA VAL A 742 30.14 26.02 -5.26
C VAL A 742 29.44 26.70 -6.43
N ASP A 743 29.62 26.21 -7.65
CA ASP A 743 28.94 26.74 -8.84
C ASP A 743 27.41 26.60 -8.74
N LYS A 744 26.94 25.48 -8.18
CA LYS A 744 25.51 25.28 -7.92
C LYS A 744 24.97 26.28 -6.90
N ARG A 745 25.74 26.65 -5.88
CA ARG A 745 25.37 27.68 -4.89
C ARG A 745 25.36 29.07 -5.53
N LYS A 746 26.37 29.40 -6.35
CA LYS A 746 26.43 30.67 -7.10
C LYS A 746 25.24 30.86 -8.05
N ARG A 747 24.76 29.78 -8.67
CA ARG A 747 23.57 29.80 -9.55
C ARG A 747 22.24 29.69 -8.81
N ALA A 748 22.25 29.51 -7.48
CA ALA A 748 21.02 29.40 -6.73
C ALA A 748 20.33 30.77 -6.71
N ARG A 749 19.02 30.78 -6.99
CA ARG A 749 18.20 31.99 -7.08
C ARG A 749 17.12 31.94 -6.02
N LYS A 750 16.78 33.07 -5.42
CA LYS A 750 15.69 33.18 -4.45
C LYS A 750 14.37 33.36 -5.20
N PHE A 751 13.36 32.57 -4.84
CA PHE A 751 12.01 32.68 -5.36
C PHE A 751 11.04 32.93 -4.22
N ARG A 752 10.12 33.87 -4.41
CA ARG A 752 8.98 34.10 -3.51
C ARG A 752 7.75 33.38 -4.05
N ILE A 753 7.07 32.66 -3.17
CA ILE A 753 5.85 31.93 -3.52
C ILE A 753 4.66 32.89 -3.56
N ILE A 754 4.01 32.97 -4.71
CA ILE A 754 2.85 33.84 -4.98
C ILE A 754 1.53 33.07 -4.95
N GLU A 755 1.58 31.77 -5.24
CA GLU A 755 0.43 30.87 -5.18
C GLU A 755 0.84 29.65 -4.34
N PRO A 756 -0.02 29.16 -3.41
CA PRO A 756 0.38 28.09 -2.51
C PRO A 756 0.65 26.81 -3.31
N SER A 757 1.73 26.09 -2.98
CA SER A 757 2.03 24.76 -3.54
C SER A 757 1.60 23.68 -2.55
N TYR A 758 0.73 22.76 -2.98
CA TYR A 758 0.16 21.73 -2.08
C TYR A 758 1.04 20.48 -1.93
N GLY A 759 2.18 20.40 -2.62
CA GLY A 759 3.01 19.20 -2.61
C GLY A 759 2.39 17.99 -3.34
N SER A 760 1.43 18.21 -4.25
CA SER A 760 0.77 17.14 -5.03
C SER A 760 1.65 16.65 -6.18
N TRP A 761 1.56 15.35 -6.50
CA TRP A 761 2.15 14.77 -7.71
C TRP A 761 1.44 15.19 -8.99
N VAL A 762 0.17 15.62 -8.90
CA VAL A 762 -0.67 16.00 -10.03
C VAL A 762 -1.25 17.38 -9.77
N PRO A 763 -0.48 18.47 -10.00
CA PRO A 763 -0.90 19.81 -9.63
C PRO A 763 -1.65 20.48 -10.81
N ILE A 764 -2.90 20.06 -11.00
CA ILE A 764 -3.77 20.45 -12.14
C ILE A 764 -3.95 21.98 -12.25
N ARG A 765 -3.85 22.70 -11.13
CA ARG A 765 -4.14 24.14 -11.03
C ARG A 765 -3.13 25.04 -11.76
N TYR A 766 -1.91 24.58 -11.99
CA TYR A 766 -0.84 25.41 -12.59
C TYR A 766 -0.70 25.20 -14.11
N GLY A 767 -1.76 24.70 -14.75
CA GLY A 767 -1.88 24.55 -16.19
C GLY A 767 -1.42 23.20 -16.75
N CYS A 768 -1.84 22.91 -17.99
CA CYS A 768 -1.55 21.65 -18.69
C CYS A 768 -0.04 21.39 -18.84
N GLY A 769 0.78 22.43 -19.00
CA GLY A 769 2.23 22.28 -19.10
C GLY A 769 2.87 21.64 -17.85
N VAL A 770 2.42 22.03 -16.66
CA VAL A 770 2.89 21.45 -15.38
C VAL A 770 2.36 20.02 -15.23
N LEU A 771 1.10 19.78 -15.58
CA LEU A 771 0.42 18.49 -15.50
C LEU A 771 1.04 17.42 -16.42
N CYS A 772 1.35 17.78 -17.67
CA CYS A 772 1.87 16.87 -18.67
C CYS A 772 3.38 16.61 -18.54
N ASN A 773 4.09 17.37 -17.70
CA ASN A 773 5.55 17.26 -17.57
C ASN A 773 6.01 17.15 -16.10
N PRO A 774 5.48 16.22 -15.29
CA PRO A 774 5.92 16.06 -13.91
C PRO A 774 7.37 15.56 -13.88
N PRO A 775 8.18 15.97 -12.88
CA PRO A 775 9.55 15.45 -12.74
C PRO A 775 9.49 13.99 -12.28
N TYR A 776 9.75 13.02 -13.15
CA TYR A 776 9.78 11.60 -12.77
C TYR A 776 11.02 11.25 -11.92
N THR A 777 10.97 11.60 -10.63
CA THR A 777 12.06 11.45 -9.66
C THR A 777 11.49 11.09 -8.28
N ASP A 778 12.16 10.26 -7.50
CA ASP A 778 11.85 9.90 -6.09
C ASP A 778 11.88 11.09 -5.09
N GLU A 779 12.17 12.31 -5.57
CA GLU A 779 12.33 13.49 -4.74
C GLU A 779 10.98 14.05 -4.28
N THR A 780 10.93 14.57 -3.06
CA THR A 780 9.69 15.04 -2.43
C THR A 780 9.09 16.26 -3.12
N ARG A 781 7.76 16.41 -3.01
CA ARG A 781 7.04 17.61 -3.46
C ARG A 781 6.82 18.48 -2.25
N ILE A 782 7.31 19.71 -2.32
CA ILE A 782 7.34 20.60 -1.15
C ILE A 782 6.00 21.33 -1.05
N LYS A 783 5.42 21.33 0.15
CA LYS A 783 4.27 22.17 0.46
C LYS A 783 4.79 23.56 0.82
N LEU A 784 4.29 24.58 0.14
CA LEU A 784 4.72 25.98 0.27
C LEU A 784 3.49 26.87 0.39
N ASN A 785 3.56 27.83 1.30
CA ASN A 785 2.53 28.85 1.48
C ASN A 785 2.93 30.14 0.74
N VAL A 786 1.94 30.99 0.44
CA VAL A 786 2.19 32.31 -0.13
C VAL A 786 3.08 33.11 0.82
N GLY A 787 4.09 33.79 0.27
CA GLY A 787 5.09 34.55 1.04
C GLY A 787 6.34 33.76 1.42
N ASP A 788 6.32 32.43 1.35
CA ASP A 788 7.52 31.61 1.59
C ASP A 788 8.63 31.98 0.60
N VAL A 789 9.89 32.04 1.09
CA VAL A 789 11.07 32.21 0.26
C VAL A 789 11.77 30.86 0.09
N VAL A 790 12.09 30.52 -1.16
CA VAL A 790 12.70 29.24 -1.53
C VAL A 790 13.96 29.51 -2.33
N ILE A 791 15.07 28.92 -1.88
CA ILE A 791 16.35 28.94 -2.61
C ILE A 791 16.29 27.82 -3.65
N VAL A 792 16.08 28.20 -4.90
CA VAL A 792 15.96 27.27 -6.03
C VAL A 792 17.34 26.93 -6.57
N THR A 793 17.59 25.63 -6.70
CA THR A 793 18.90 25.10 -7.14
C THR A 793 18.84 24.26 -8.41
N ARG A 794 17.64 23.86 -8.85
CA ARG A 794 17.41 23.21 -10.15
C ARG A 794 16.07 23.68 -10.73
N TRP A 795 15.97 23.70 -12.04
CA TRP A 795 14.76 24.08 -12.75
C TRP A 795 14.55 23.20 -13.99
N ARG A 796 13.28 22.99 -14.32
CA ARG A 796 12.77 22.51 -15.60
C ARG A 796 11.83 23.58 -16.16
N ARG A 797 11.36 23.41 -17.39
CA ARG A 797 10.45 24.36 -18.05
C ARG A 797 9.24 24.72 -17.17
N TYR A 798 8.63 23.73 -16.51
CA TYR A 798 7.40 23.91 -15.72
C TYR A 798 7.57 23.67 -14.21
N TRP A 799 8.76 23.27 -13.75
CA TRP A 799 8.98 22.84 -12.36
C TRP A 799 10.28 23.38 -11.80
N LEU A 800 10.28 23.76 -10.52
CA LEU A 800 11.45 24.25 -9.78
C LEU A 800 11.75 23.32 -8.60
N PHE A 801 13.02 23.18 -8.24
CA PHE A 801 13.45 22.43 -7.06
C PHE A 801 14.29 23.30 -6.14
N GLY A 802 13.88 23.42 -4.89
CA GLY A 802 14.55 24.28 -3.93
C GLY A 802 14.36 23.85 -2.48
N GLU A 803 15.00 24.61 -1.61
CA GLU A 803 14.95 24.48 -0.15
C GLU A 803 14.30 25.74 0.43
N LYS A 804 13.31 25.57 1.31
CA LYS A 804 12.61 26.68 1.97
C LYS A 804 13.57 27.36 2.96
N GLU A 805 13.68 28.68 2.88
CA GLU A 805 14.42 29.50 3.85
C GLU A 805 13.66 29.46 5.19
N GLN A 806 14.35 29.12 6.27
CA GLN A 806 13.79 29.00 7.62
C GLN A 806 14.62 29.86 8.56
N GLU A 807 13.97 30.69 9.39
CA GLU A 807 14.65 31.45 10.44
C GLU A 807 15.22 30.49 11.49
N THR A 808 16.50 30.64 11.80
CA THR A 808 17.19 29.87 12.83
C THR A 808 16.71 30.32 14.20
N VAL A 809 15.85 29.53 14.82
CA VAL A 809 15.41 29.72 16.21
C VAL A 809 16.26 28.82 17.11
N ASN A 810 17.07 29.41 17.99
CA ASN A 810 17.80 28.76 19.08
C ASN A 810 18.88 27.72 18.71
N ASP A 811 19.59 27.87 17.59
CA ASP A 811 20.72 26.99 17.17
C ASP A 811 20.43 25.47 17.14
N VAL A 812 19.16 25.05 17.19
CA VAL A 812 18.75 23.65 17.03
C VAL A 812 18.67 23.35 15.52
N PRO A 813 19.30 22.27 15.02
CA PRO A 813 19.25 21.95 13.58
C PRO A 813 17.84 21.60 13.12
N VAL A 814 17.11 22.58 12.56
CA VAL A 814 15.79 22.39 11.96
C VAL A 814 15.90 21.48 10.74
N LYS A 815 14.95 20.54 10.61
CA LYS A 815 14.90 19.60 9.48
C LYS A 815 14.66 20.36 8.17
N ARG A 816 15.70 20.42 7.32
CA ARG A 816 15.68 21.04 6.00
C ARG A 816 14.49 20.58 5.15
N ILE A 817 13.64 21.52 4.74
CA ILE A 817 12.47 21.26 3.89
C ILE A 817 12.83 21.55 2.43
N ARG A 818 12.93 20.49 1.61
CA ARG A 818 13.30 20.59 0.18
C ARG A 818 12.37 19.76 -0.70
N GLY A 819 12.15 20.20 -1.93
CA GLY A 819 11.34 19.46 -2.89
C GLY A 819 11.06 20.18 -4.20
N TRP A 820 10.36 19.48 -5.11
CA TRP A 820 9.85 20.05 -6.36
C TRP A 820 8.54 20.81 -6.12
N PHE A 821 8.38 21.92 -6.82
CA PHE A 821 7.15 22.72 -6.87
C PHE A 821 6.93 23.31 -8.28
N PRO A 822 5.68 23.61 -8.68
CA PRO A 822 5.38 24.19 -9.99
C PRO A 822 6.03 25.56 -10.19
N ARG A 823 6.64 25.81 -11.35
CA ARG A 823 7.24 27.10 -11.67
C ARG A 823 6.24 28.28 -11.63
N PRO A 824 4.99 28.16 -12.12
CA PRO A 824 4.04 29.27 -12.12
C PRO A 824 3.66 29.78 -10.72
N CYS A 825 3.88 28.99 -9.67
CA CYS A 825 3.49 29.39 -8.31
C CYS A 825 4.53 30.31 -7.63
N ALA A 826 5.60 30.68 -8.32
CA ALA A 826 6.73 31.41 -7.74
C ALA A 826 7.30 32.47 -8.69
N ILE A 827 7.69 33.61 -8.13
CA ILE A 827 8.38 34.69 -8.84
C ILE A 827 9.81 34.78 -8.30
N GLU A 828 10.77 35.00 -9.19
CA GLU A 828 12.17 35.21 -8.82
C GLU A 828 12.34 36.56 -8.12
N ILE A 829 13.01 36.57 -6.95
CA ILE A 829 13.38 37.80 -6.27
C ILE A 829 14.66 38.30 -6.93
N ILE A 830 14.55 39.36 -7.73
CA ILE A 830 15.70 40.07 -8.28
C ILE A 830 16.08 41.13 -7.25
N GLU A 831 17.13 40.87 -6.46
CA GLU A 831 17.75 41.93 -5.65
C GLU A 831 18.45 42.88 -6.63
N ASN A 832 17.76 43.94 -7.05
CA ASN A 832 18.37 45.04 -7.79
C ASN A 832 19.32 45.78 -6.85
N SER A 833 20.58 45.34 -6.78
CA SER A 833 21.69 46.14 -6.29
C SER A 833 22.01 47.22 -7.33
N GLN A 834 21.13 48.22 -7.47
CA GLN A 834 21.31 49.54 -8.10
C GLN A 834 19.94 50.07 -8.51
N TYR A 835 19.43 51.04 -7.74
CA TYR A 835 18.61 52.19 -8.14
C TYR A 835 17.88 52.69 -6.89
N SER A 836 18.61 53.43 -6.05
CA SER A 836 18.00 54.30 -5.05
C SER A 836 17.33 55.47 -5.78
N PHE A 837 16.02 55.45 -5.93
CA PHE A 837 15.30 56.69 -6.22
C PHE A 837 15.19 57.49 -4.92
N LYS A 838 15.94 58.60 -4.88
CA LYS A 838 15.75 59.66 -3.89
C LYS A 838 14.31 60.17 -4.01
N SER A 839 13.57 60.09 -2.91
CA SER A 839 12.36 60.90 -2.72
C SER A 839 12.76 62.38 -2.75
N SER A 840 12.25 63.12 -3.73
CA SER A 840 12.21 64.59 -3.70
C SER A 840 10.85 65.04 -3.17
N LYS A 841 10.91 66.05 -2.29
CA LYS A 841 9.82 66.79 -1.65
C LYS A 841 8.98 67.61 -2.64
N SER A 842 7.82 68.08 -2.14
CA SER A 842 6.97 69.25 -2.52
C SER A 842 6.37 69.23 -3.94
N ASP A 843 5.08 69.47 -4.18
CA ASP A 843 4.06 70.29 -3.50
C ASP A 843 2.72 69.57 -3.25
#